data_AF-A0A938KV15-F1
#
_entry.id   AF-A0A938KV15-F1
#
_cell.length_a   1.000
_cell.length_b   1.000
_cell.length_c   1.000
_cell.angle_alpha   90.00
_cell.angle_beta   90.00
_cell.angle_gamma   90.00
#
_symmetry.space_group_name_H-M   'P 1'
#
loop_
_entity.id
_entity.type
_entity.pdbx_description
1 polymer ?
#
loop_
_entity_poly.entity_id
_entity_poly.type
_entity_poly.pdbx_seq_one_letter_code
_entity_poly.pdbx_strand_id
1 'polypeptide(L)'
;MRRRLPADHPQFDQRRRTGTGVHRPGHVPGDNHRIRRPRRHARTHEGVRPRPGHPAAELGFSQRRRRDRRPPRRGNRVHLLRLGQGVRPSRPGDAARRRGQGLPPGLRRRFRAAATGRAAQGSGVRSLLVARELGRDRGTSQALLHHLRSVDRPLPVRLPGTDHRRRRRVDVVRYRLRGGTRVVEAFPAARRGPSRRASVSRVNAVRAPLRFLFEHAENLFDRIFGPRWNPFSCLGALGWYYFWIVCGTGLYLFIFFDTGVHEAYRSVEYMTHEQWYLAGVMRSLHRYASDAMVVMVVVHMLREFAFDRYRGARWYSWLTGIPTLWFLFAAGITGYWMVWDRLAQYIAIATSEWLDALPLFGEQIARNFASPAQLSDRFFTLMIFMHVAVPLVLLFIMWFHLQRVNYAKVNPARGLAIGTAAMLLVLSLVVPAMSQGPADLAQVPTPVKLDWYYLWVYPLIEATSPLFTWAVLVGGSFALMALPWVPPEKKVAAAVVNLESCNGCRRCATDCPFAAIRMGRRTDDRPFPEEPVVDPGLCVGCGICAGACPTAMPFRRMGELVAGIEIPDLTTAALRDKVEAASRGLRARPRILVFGCDHGAKVANFAAPGIAAVSLPCTGMLPPPFVDYILSRDLADGVVLTGCRNAHCRARLGVRWTEERIEGARDPALRARVPRDRLVRIWTSDKGAIAAELSAFAAQLAALKPAPSFPPADKRRVAEAAGERA
;
A
#
# COMPACT_ATOMS: atom_id res chain seq x y z
N MET A 1 -22.52 -68.78 33.91
CA MET A 1 -23.55 -69.16 34.91
C MET A 1 -24.41 -67.93 35.26
N ARG A 2 -25.60 -68.18 35.81
CA ARG A 2 -26.60 -67.31 36.51
C ARG A 2 -26.10 -65.91 36.98
N ARG A 3 -26.79 -64.79 36.66
CA ARG A 3 -28.06 -64.21 37.26
C ARG A 3 -27.81 -63.56 38.66
N ARG A 4 -28.41 -62.42 39.06
CA ARG A 4 -29.79 -61.85 38.84
C ARG A 4 -29.84 -60.30 39.06
N LEU A 5 -30.86 -59.64 38.48
CA LEU A 5 -31.55 -58.45 39.03
C LEU A 5 -32.83 -58.92 39.79
N PRO A 6 -33.48 -58.13 40.68
CA PRO A 6 -34.42 -57.01 40.34
C PRO A 6 -34.13 -55.70 41.15
N ALA A 7 -34.76 -54.52 41.03
CA ALA A 7 -35.94 -53.96 40.31
C ALA A 7 -37.15 -53.52 41.19
N ASP A 8 -37.94 -52.58 40.62
CA ASP A 8 -39.35 -52.22 40.87
C ASP A 8 -39.76 -50.95 41.68
N HIS A 9 -40.84 -50.32 41.18
CA HIS A 9 -41.56 -49.08 41.60
C HIS A 9 -42.97 -49.46 42.12
N PRO A 10 -43.73 -48.57 42.83
CA PRO A 10 -44.87 -47.91 42.13
C PRO A 10 -45.38 -46.52 42.67
N GLN A 11 -45.77 -45.67 41.71
CA GLN A 11 -47.00 -44.85 41.53
C GLN A 11 -48.05 -44.50 42.65
N PHE A 12 -48.63 -43.28 42.51
CA PHE A 12 -50.02 -42.79 42.83
C PHE A 12 -50.48 -42.75 44.33
N ASP A 13 -51.24 -41.79 44.91
CA ASP A 13 -52.42 -41.00 44.47
C ASP A 13 -52.85 -39.87 45.49
N GLN A 14 -53.74 -38.95 45.06
CA GLN A 14 -54.74 -38.09 45.77
C GLN A 14 -54.71 -37.71 47.28
N ARG A 15 -54.69 -36.38 47.57
CA ARG A 15 -55.81 -35.51 48.08
C ARG A 15 -55.27 -34.19 48.68
N ARG A 16 -55.71 -32.97 48.31
CA ARG A 16 -57.04 -32.28 48.37
C ARG A 16 -57.52 -31.87 49.78
N ARG A 17 -57.36 -30.56 50.09
CA ARG A 17 -58.23 -29.61 50.87
C ARG A 17 -57.38 -28.34 51.11
N THR A 18 -57.86 -27.09 51.10
CA THR A 18 -59.13 -26.40 50.75
C THR A 18 -58.79 -24.90 50.58
N GLY A 19 -59.48 -24.06 49.82
CA GLY A 19 -60.63 -24.24 48.92
C GLY A 19 -61.23 -22.88 48.51
N THR A 20 -62.09 -22.85 47.47
CA THR A 20 -63.11 -21.81 47.13
C THR A 20 -62.71 -20.32 47.13
N GLY A 21 -62.85 -19.54 46.05
CA GLY A 21 -63.48 -19.75 44.73
C GLY A 21 -64.77 -18.94 44.54
N VAL A 22 -65.43 -19.10 43.37
CA VAL A 22 -66.65 -18.37 42.92
C VAL A 22 -66.34 -16.90 42.48
N HIS A 23 -66.73 -16.36 41.31
CA HIS A 23 -67.49 -16.90 40.17
C HIS A 23 -67.08 -16.27 38.79
N ARG A 24 -67.88 -16.55 37.76
CA ARG A 24 -68.04 -15.86 36.46
C ARG A 24 -69.50 -16.06 36.02
N PRO A 25 -70.08 -15.16 35.23
CA PRO A 25 -70.83 -15.62 34.04
C PRO A 25 -70.49 -14.79 32.78
N GLY A 26 -71.26 -14.95 31.70
CA GLY A 26 -71.07 -14.26 30.41
C GLY A 26 -72.39 -13.94 29.70
N HIS A 27 -72.38 -14.00 28.35
CA HIS A 27 -73.47 -13.65 27.41
C HIS A 27 -73.73 -12.15 27.11
N VAL A 28 -74.68 -11.93 26.20
CA VAL A 28 -74.88 -10.85 25.18
C VAL A 28 -76.40 -10.76 24.91
N PRO A 29 -77.04 -9.69 24.37
CA PRO A 29 -76.69 -8.26 24.14
C PRO A 29 -77.64 -7.29 24.90
N GLY A 30 -77.68 -5.98 24.57
CA GLY A 30 -78.93 -5.17 24.69
C GLY A 30 -78.86 -3.72 25.19
N ASP A 31 -78.95 -2.77 24.26
CA ASP A 31 -79.78 -1.54 24.24
C ASP A 31 -80.08 -0.61 25.45
N ASN A 32 -79.82 0.69 25.20
CA ASN A 32 -80.69 1.88 25.41
C ASN A 32 -81.23 2.31 26.80
N HIS A 33 -80.68 3.41 27.36
CA HIS A 33 -81.36 4.71 27.70
C HIS A 33 -80.50 5.61 28.64
N ARG A 34 -80.62 6.96 28.76
CA ARG A 34 -81.15 8.10 27.93
C ARG A 34 -80.81 9.42 28.68
N ILE A 35 -80.98 10.62 28.05
CA ILE A 35 -80.84 11.99 28.65
C ILE A 35 -79.37 12.37 29.01
N ARG A 36 -78.82 13.61 29.04
CA ARG A 36 -79.00 15.01 28.53
C ARG A 36 -77.56 15.63 28.53
N ARG A 37 -77.05 16.61 27.76
CA ARG A 37 -77.48 17.68 26.81
C ARG A 37 -78.24 18.88 27.43
N PRO A 38 -77.67 20.11 27.34
CA PRO A 38 -77.80 20.92 26.11
C PRO A 38 -76.47 21.54 25.55
N ARG A 39 -76.28 21.58 24.22
CA ARG A 39 -76.27 22.76 23.29
C ARG A 39 -75.06 23.72 23.47
N ARG A 40 -74.43 24.32 22.45
CA ARG A 40 -74.62 24.42 20.96
C ARG A 40 -73.20 24.47 20.31
N HIS A 41 -72.93 24.61 19.01
CA HIS A 41 -73.76 24.89 17.82
C HIS A 41 -73.35 23.98 16.63
N ALA A 42 -73.25 24.46 15.37
CA ALA A 42 -72.90 23.66 14.18
C ALA A 42 -72.47 24.54 12.96
N ARG A 43 -72.13 23.87 11.81
CA ARG A 43 -72.01 24.33 10.40
C ARG A 43 -70.60 24.66 9.83
N THR A 44 -70.22 24.32 8.58
CA THR A 44 -70.58 23.20 7.65
C THR A 44 -69.65 23.14 6.41
N HIS A 45 -69.50 21.95 5.81
CA HIS A 45 -69.23 21.62 4.38
C HIS A 45 -67.88 21.87 3.67
N GLU A 46 -67.65 21.03 2.65
CA GLU A 46 -66.44 20.86 1.83
C GLU A 46 -66.42 21.71 0.54
N GLY A 47 -65.31 21.65 -0.23
CA GLY A 47 -65.45 21.48 -1.69
C GLY A 47 -64.42 22.09 -2.66
N VAL A 48 -63.96 21.24 -3.60
CA VAL A 48 -63.65 21.56 -5.02
C VAL A 48 -62.26 22.21 -5.36
N ARG A 49 -61.91 22.16 -6.66
CA ARG A 49 -60.60 22.32 -7.35
C ARG A 49 -60.69 23.48 -8.41
N PRO A 50 -59.78 23.67 -9.40
CA PRO A 50 -58.34 24.04 -9.37
C PRO A 50 -57.89 25.11 -10.43
N ARG A 51 -56.57 25.39 -10.52
CA ARG A 51 -55.83 26.01 -11.69
C ARG A 51 -56.08 27.54 -11.96
N PRO A 52 -55.45 28.22 -12.97
CA PRO A 52 -54.00 28.56 -12.98
C PRO A 52 -53.59 29.97 -13.55
N GLY A 53 -52.40 30.48 -13.19
CA GLY A 53 -51.44 31.10 -14.15
C GLY A 53 -51.34 32.64 -14.38
N HIS A 54 -50.08 33.15 -14.36
CA HIS A 54 -49.55 34.33 -15.08
C HIS A 54 -50.11 35.76 -14.71
N PRO A 55 -49.64 36.90 -15.31
CA PRO A 55 -48.39 37.55 -14.85
C PRO A 55 -48.33 39.12 -14.81
N ALA A 56 -47.33 39.64 -14.07
CA ALA A 56 -46.57 40.91 -14.29
C ALA A 56 -47.22 42.32 -14.12
N ALA A 57 -46.33 43.30 -13.84
CA ALA A 57 -46.51 44.78 -13.82
C ALA A 57 -47.39 45.36 -12.67
N GLU A 58 -47.29 46.64 -12.24
CA GLU A 58 -46.41 47.78 -12.64
C GLU A 58 -46.17 48.78 -11.46
N LEU A 59 -45.92 50.08 -11.75
CA LEU A 59 -45.72 51.27 -10.88
C LEU A 59 -44.32 51.47 -10.23
N GLY A 60 -43.74 52.68 -10.14
CA GLY A 60 -44.10 53.95 -10.81
C GLY A 60 -43.57 55.24 -10.13
N PHE A 61 -42.63 55.96 -10.78
CA PHE A 61 -42.10 57.31 -10.41
C PHE A 61 -41.38 57.43 -9.03
N SER A 62 -40.55 58.45 -8.74
CA SER A 62 -40.28 59.76 -9.40
C SER A 62 -38.76 60.09 -9.55
N GLN A 63 -38.39 61.29 -10.00
CA GLN A 63 -37.06 61.62 -10.53
C GLN A 63 -36.22 62.61 -9.69
N ARG A 64 -34.88 62.54 -9.80
CA ARG A 64 -34.00 63.69 -10.16
C ARG A 64 -32.64 63.22 -10.73
N ARG A 65 -31.87 64.14 -11.34
CA ARG A 65 -30.71 63.88 -12.24
C ARG A 65 -29.62 64.95 -11.99
N ARG A 66 -28.33 64.84 -12.33
CA ARG A 66 -27.54 63.86 -13.13
C ARG A 66 -26.47 63.18 -12.21
N ARG A 67 -25.16 62.91 -12.48
CA ARG A 67 -24.24 63.12 -13.62
C ARG A 67 -23.00 62.16 -13.58
N ASP A 68 -22.55 61.72 -14.76
CA ASP A 68 -21.19 61.33 -15.25
C ASP A 68 -20.20 60.37 -14.52
N ARG A 69 -19.58 59.53 -15.40
CA ARG A 69 -18.27 58.82 -15.36
C ARG A 69 -18.19 57.35 -14.87
N ARG A 70 -17.20 56.65 -15.44
CA ARG A 70 -16.98 55.18 -15.46
C ARG A 70 -16.00 54.71 -14.38
N PRO A 71 -15.89 53.38 -14.09
CA PRO A 71 -15.44 52.87 -12.79
C PRO A 71 -13.99 52.37 -12.72
N PRO A 72 -13.46 52.11 -11.50
CA PRO A 72 -12.31 51.25 -11.26
C PRO A 72 -12.70 49.82 -10.83
N ARG A 73 -11.80 48.85 -11.05
CA ARG A 73 -11.88 47.46 -10.56
C ARG A 73 -11.25 47.34 -9.16
N ARG A 74 -11.80 46.50 -8.26
CA ARG A 74 -11.10 45.31 -7.69
C ARG A 74 -11.82 44.64 -6.50
N GLY A 75 -11.90 43.31 -6.55
CA GLY A 75 -11.52 42.40 -5.46
C GLY A 75 -12.44 42.29 -4.24
N ASN A 76 -13.01 41.09 -4.03
CA ASN A 76 -13.57 40.69 -2.74
C ASN A 76 -12.70 39.61 -2.08
N ARG A 77 -12.39 39.81 -0.79
CA ARG A 77 -11.95 38.75 0.13
C ARG A 77 -13.20 38.04 0.66
N VAL A 78 -13.09 36.76 0.99
CA VAL A 78 -14.08 36.08 1.85
C VAL A 78 -13.43 35.80 3.19
N HIS A 79 -14.00 36.35 4.26
CA HIS A 79 -13.68 35.95 5.63
C HIS A 79 -14.36 34.62 5.94
N LEU A 80 -13.63 33.69 6.58
CA LEU A 80 -14.25 32.55 7.26
C LEU A 80 -14.28 32.82 8.77
N LEU A 81 -15.36 32.40 9.41
CA LEU A 81 -15.59 32.61 10.84
C LEU A 81 -14.77 31.67 11.73
N ARG A 82 -14.64 32.08 13.00
CA ARG A 82 -13.67 31.56 13.97
C ARG A 82 -14.40 30.85 15.11
N LEU A 83 -14.32 29.53 15.15
CA LEU A 83 -14.56 28.74 16.37
C LEU A 83 -13.24 28.10 16.81
N GLY A 84 -13.05 27.95 18.12
CA GLY A 84 -11.75 27.70 18.74
C GLY A 84 -11.65 26.36 19.47
N GLN A 85 -10.64 26.29 20.34
CA GLN A 85 -10.18 25.12 21.11
C GLN A 85 -9.46 24.04 20.26
N GLY A 86 -8.30 23.51 20.68
CA GLY A 86 -7.58 23.92 21.89
C GLY A 86 -6.34 23.12 22.30
N VAL A 87 -5.59 22.47 21.40
CA VAL A 87 -4.42 21.65 21.80
C VAL A 87 -3.15 22.02 21.00
N ARG A 88 -2.05 22.27 21.72
CA ARG A 88 -0.69 22.44 21.17
C ARG A 88 0.29 21.50 21.91
N PRO A 89 1.06 20.66 21.19
CA PRO A 89 2.29 20.09 21.71
C PRO A 89 3.44 21.12 21.60
N SER A 90 4.25 21.25 22.65
CA SER A 90 5.40 22.17 22.69
C SER A 90 6.63 21.59 21.97
N ARG A 91 7.50 22.47 21.46
CA ARG A 91 8.85 22.09 20.99
C ARG A 91 9.82 21.99 22.18
N PRO A 92 10.70 20.98 22.26
CA PRO A 92 11.85 20.99 23.15
C PRO A 92 13.03 21.75 22.54
N GLY A 93 13.73 22.56 23.34
CA GLY A 93 14.94 23.26 22.93
C GLY A 93 15.41 24.30 23.96
N ASP A 94 16.68 24.17 24.38
CA ASP A 94 17.56 25.19 24.97
C ASP A 94 17.12 25.96 26.24
N ALA A 95 17.53 25.45 27.41
CA ALA A 95 17.94 26.28 28.56
C ALA A 95 18.76 25.48 29.60
N ALA A 96 20.06 25.25 29.36
CA ALA A 96 20.94 24.53 30.29
C ALA A 96 22.14 25.39 30.76
N ARG A 97 21.90 26.42 31.60
CA ARG A 97 22.93 27.08 32.43
C ARG A 97 22.35 28.12 33.41
N ARG A 98 22.43 27.84 34.71
CA ARG A 98 22.91 28.75 35.78
C ARG A 98 23.01 27.98 37.11
N ARG A 99 24.02 28.30 37.91
CA ARG A 99 24.16 27.86 39.32
C ARG A 99 23.53 28.92 40.23
N GLY A 100 23.08 28.53 41.42
CA GLY A 100 23.12 29.41 42.59
C GLY A 100 21.93 29.35 43.55
N GLN A 101 22.25 29.00 44.81
CA GLN A 101 21.63 29.49 46.06
C GLN A 101 20.17 29.07 46.36
N GLY A 102 19.80 29.05 47.65
CA GLY A 102 18.40 28.95 48.09
C GLY A 102 17.96 27.68 48.82
N LEU A 103 18.51 27.42 50.01
CA LEU A 103 17.83 26.68 51.09
C LEU A 103 17.69 27.68 52.26
N PRO A 104 16.55 27.73 52.97
CA PRO A 104 16.55 27.18 54.34
C PRO A 104 15.17 26.51 54.67
N PRO A 105 14.71 26.33 55.93
CA PRO A 105 14.73 24.97 56.50
C PRO A 105 13.43 24.52 57.22
N GLY A 106 13.31 23.22 57.52
CA GLY A 106 12.42 22.80 58.63
C GLY A 106 11.83 21.40 58.60
N LEU A 107 12.59 20.38 59.04
CA LEU A 107 12.24 19.57 60.24
C LEU A 107 13.45 18.72 60.68
N ARG A 108 13.58 18.44 61.98
CA ARG A 108 14.64 17.60 62.58
C ARG A 108 14.04 16.46 63.40
N ARG A 109 14.54 15.23 63.24
CA ARG A 109 14.63 14.07 64.20
C ARG A 109 14.72 12.75 63.41
N ARG A 110 15.42 11.68 63.84
CA ARG A 110 16.55 11.52 64.81
C ARG A 110 17.09 10.07 64.68
N PHE A 111 18.42 9.86 64.65
CA PHE A 111 19.14 8.55 64.68
C PHE A 111 18.83 7.55 63.53
N ARG A 112 19.74 6.73 62.98
CA ARG A 112 21.16 6.34 63.22
C ARG A 112 21.44 5.30 64.34
N ALA A 113 21.35 4.02 63.99
CA ALA A 113 22.13 2.91 64.56
C ALA A 113 22.08 1.69 63.59
N ALA A 114 22.85 0.63 63.84
CA ALA A 114 22.94 -0.57 63.00
C ALA A 114 23.09 -1.86 63.85
N ALA A 115 23.20 -3.00 63.15
CA ALA A 115 23.71 -4.32 63.59
C ALA A 115 22.74 -5.42 64.09
N THR A 116 23.11 -6.66 63.70
CA THR A 116 22.88 -7.97 64.36
C THR A 116 21.45 -8.44 64.73
N GLY A 117 20.81 -9.15 63.80
CA GLY A 117 20.78 -10.63 63.80
C GLY A 117 19.82 -11.41 64.73
N ARG A 118 19.15 -12.44 64.17
CA ARG A 118 18.80 -13.73 64.81
C ARG A 118 18.34 -14.77 63.78
N ALA A 119 18.38 -16.05 64.15
CA ALA A 119 17.89 -17.18 63.35
C ALA A 119 17.25 -18.26 64.24
N ALA A 120 16.15 -18.88 63.77
CA ALA A 120 15.49 -20.11 64.24
C ALA A 120 14.51 -20.53 63.12
N GLN A 121 14.54 -21.75 62.55
CA GLN A 121 13.93 -23.01 63.04
C GLN A 121 12.39 -22.92 63.21
N GLY A 122 11.54 -23.79 62.65
CA GLY A 122 11.67 -24.98 61.76
C GLY A 122 10.26 -25.47 61.34
N SER A 123 9.99 -26.66 60.79
CA SER A 123 10.79 -27.72 60.13
C SER A 123 9.87 -28.84 59.57
N GLY A 124 10.34 -29.61 58.56
CA GLY A 124 9.69 -30.85 58.06
C GLY A 124 8.68 -30.67 56.91
N VAL A 125 8.25 -31.68 56.14
CA VAL A 125 8.49 -33.16 56.08
C VAL A 125 8.19 -33.59 54.60
N ARG A 126 8.80 -34.56 53.88
CA ARG A 126 9.70 -35.72 54.09
C ARG A 126 10.64 -35.91 52.85
N SER A 127 11.49 -36.95 52.87
CA SER A 127 12.26 -37.44 51.70
C SER A 127 12.30 -38.99 51.67
N LEU A 128 12.52 -39.61 50.49
CA LEU A 128 12.96 -41.01 50.26
C LEU A 128 13.45 -41.17 48.80
N LEU A 129 14.41 -42.03 48.41
CA LEU A 129 15.67 -42.55 48.99
C LEU A 129 16.47 -43.18 47.80
N VAL A 130 17.78 -42.98 47.61
CA VAL A 130 18.90 -43.92 47.94
C VAL A 130 18.72 -45.33 47.31
N ALA A 131 19.66 -45.84 46.50
CA ALA A 131 20.93 -46.45 46.97
C ALA A 131 22.15 -46.31 46.03
N ARG A 132 23.25 -46.98 46.41
CA ARG A 132 24.66 -46.75 46.01
C ARG A 132 25.43 -48.07 46.19
N GLU A 133 26.35 -48.45 45.29
CA GLU A 133 27.72 -48.92 45.63
C GLU A 133 28.59 -49.43 44.45
N LEU A 134 29.91 -49.26 44.64
CA LEU A 134 31.07 -50.06 44.20
C LEU A 134 31.10 -50.76 42.82
N GLY A 135 32.19 -50.55 42.03
CA GLY A 135 32.73 -51.66 41.22
C GLY A 135 33.55 -51.43 39.93
N ARG A 136 34.77 -50.86 40.02
CA ARG A 136 35.96 -51.25 39.22
C ARG A 136 36.08 -50.89 37.70
N ASP A 137 37.34 -50.66 37.33
CA ASP A 137 38.00 -50.73 36.01
C ASP A 137 37.89 -49.59 34.95
N ARG A 138 39.08 -49.05 34.63
CA ARG A 138 39.54 -48.33 33.40
C ARG A 138 39.04 -46.89 33.16
N GLY A 139 39.97 -46.00 32.78
CA GLY A 139 39.65 -44.68 32.20
C GLY A 139 40.21 -43.45 32.92
N THR A 140 41.49 -43.45 33.29
CA THR A 140 42.24 -42.19 33.54
C THR A 140 42.32 -41.35 32.26
N SER A 141 42.53 -40.03 32.26
CA SER A 141 42.41 -38.94 33.25
C SER A 141 42.59 -37.60 32.49
N GLN A 142 42.46 -36.45 33.17
CA GLN A 142 42.93 -35.11 32.71
C GLN A 142 42.36 -34.55 31.39
N ALA A 143 41.37 -33.63 31.47
CA ALA A 143 41.32 -32.36 30.71
C ALA A 143 39.96 -31.62 30.83
N LEU A 144 39.50 -31.23 32.02
CA LEU A 144 38.26 -30.42 32.15
C LEU A 144 38.26 -29.43 33.33
N LEU A 145 39.32 -28.63 33.48
CA LEU A 145 39.31 -27.47 34.39
C LEU A 145 40.24 -26.33 33.96
N HIS A 146 40.28 -26.03 32.65
CA HIS A 146 40.89 -24.81 32.10
C HIS A 146 40.13 -24.37 30.83
N HIS A 147 40.29 -23.11 30.41
CA HIS A 147 39.67 -22.48 29.23
C HIS A 147 38.15 -22.21 29.25
N LEU A 148 37.69 -21.38 30.19
CA LEU A 148 36.60 -20.43 29.89
C LEU A 148 37.17 -19.10 29.34
N ARG A 149 37.69 -19.11 28.10
CA ARG A 149 38.06 -17.92 27.29
C ARG A 149 38.35 -18.30 25.83
N SER A 150 37.80 -17.53 24.86
CA SER A 150 37.90 -17.66 23.38
C SER A 150 37.30 -18.97 22.81
N VAL A 151 36.58 -19.01 21.68
CA VAL A 151 36.98 -18.67 20.29
C VAL A 151 35.73 -18.55 19.39
N ASP A 152 35.72 -17.59 18.45
CA ASP A 152 34.78 -17.58 17.31
C ASP A 152 35.22 -18.55 16.20
N ARG A 153 34.41 -19.54 15.82
CA ARG A 153 34.51 -20.26 14.54
C ARG A 153 33.14 -20.72 14.00
N PRO A 154 32.79 -20.48 12.72
CA PRO A 154 31.61 -21.05 12.08
C PRO A 154 31.83 -22.49 11.61
N LEU A 155 30.74 -23.25 11.50
CA LEU A 155 30.73 -24.65 11.04
C LEU A 155 30.92 -24.79 9.52
N PRO A 156 31.55 -25.88 9.03
CA PRO A 156 31.75 -26.12 7.60
C PRO A 156 30.52 -26.77 6.93
N VAL A 157 30.06 -26.19 5.82
CA VAL A 157 29.10 -26.83 4.90
C VAL A 157 29.84 -27.22 3.61
N ARG A 158 29.84 -28.50 3.26
CA ARG A 158 30.35 -28.98 1.96
C ARG A 158 29.28 -28.74 0.88
N LEU A 159 29.71 -28.23 -0.27
CA LEU A 159 28.95 -28.25 -1.52
C LEU A 159 29.72 -29.07 -2.57
N PRO A 160 29.04 -29.76 -3.51
CA PRO A 160 29.71 -30.51 -4.57
C PRO A 160 30.51 -29.59 -5.52
N GLY A 161 31.66 -30.08 -6.01
CA GLY A 161 32.55 -29.30 -6.86
C GLY A 161 32.10 -29.20 -8.32
N THR A 162 32.44 -28.08 -8.97
CA THR A 162 32.44 -27.94 -10.44
C THR A 162 33.81 -27.42 -10.88
N ASP A 163 34.38 -27.99 -11.95
CA ASP A 163 35.77 -27.75 -12.34
C ASP A 163 36.05 -26.30 -12.80
N HIS A 164 37.28 -25.83 -12.53
CA HIS A 164 37.75 -24.47 -12.80
C HIS A 164 39.14 -24.44 -13.46
N ARG A 165 39.33 -25.20 -14.55
CA ARG A 165 40.47 -25.07 -15.46
C ARG A 165 40.18 -24.30 -16.77
N ARG A 166 39.95 -22.99 -16.67
CA ARG A 166 40.25 -22.03 -17.78
C ARG A 166 40.86 -20.73 -17.25
N ARG A 167 42.20 -20.69 -17.17
CA ARG A 167 42.96 -19.44 -16.99
C ARG A 167 42.67 -18.51 -18.18
N ARG A 168 42.18 -17.29 -17.93
CA ARG A 168 42.24 -16.21 -18.92
C ARG A 168 43.59 -15.52 -18.80
N ARG A 169 44.28 -15.27 -19.92
CA ARG A 169 45.39 -14.32 -19.93
C ARG A 169 44.86 -12.92 -19.60
N VAL A 170 45.67 -12.14 -18.89
CA VAL A 170 45.49 -10.71 -18.69
C VAL A 170 46.73 -10.06 -19.31
N ASP A 171 46.59 -9.57 -20.54
CA ASP A 171 47.69 -8.94 -21.26
C ASP A 171 47.81 -7.48 -20.79
N VAL A 172 48.88 -7.18 -20.03
CA VAL A 172 49.07 -5.90 -19.34
C VAL A 172 49.80 -4.91 -20.24
N VAL A 173 49.05 -4.06 -20.95
CA VAL A 173 49.60 -2.94 -21.72
C VAL A 173 49.94 -1.78 -20.77
N ARG A 174 51.23 -1.46 -20.62
CA ARG A 174 51.70 -0.31 -19.83
C ARG A 174 51.91 0.91 -20.73
N TYR A 175 51.28 2.03 -20.40
CA TYR A 175 51.65 3.35 -20.94
C TYR A 175 52.39 4.16 -19.86
N ARG A 176 53.55 4.70 -20.20
CA ARG A 176 54.40 5.49 -19.30
C ARG A 176 54.07 6.98 -19.46
N LEU A 177 53.20 7.50 -18.60
CA LEU A 177 53.04 8.95 -18.42
C LEU A 177 54.04 9.49 -17.39
N ARG A 178 54.48 10.74 -17.57
CA ARG A 178 55.63 11.32 -16.87
C ARG A 178 55.21 12.01 -15.56
N GLY A 179 55.10 11.21 -14.49
CA GLY A 179 54.93 11.70 -13.11
C GLY A 179 53.64 11.23 -12.44
N GLY A 180 53.75 10.64 -11.24
CA GLY A 180 52.63 10.36 -10.32
C GLY A 180 51.78 9.14 -10.66
N THR A 181 52.10 7.97 -10.10
CA THR A 181 51.25 6.77 -10.19
C THR A 181 50.02 6.86 -9.28
N ARG A 182 48.84 7.01 -9.86
CA ARG A 182 47.57 6.57 -9.26
C ARG A 182 46.96 5.47 -10.14
N VAL A 183 46.60 4.35 -9.54
CA VAL A 183 45.92 3.25 -10.24
C VAL A 183 44.43 3.58 -10.32
N VAL A 184 43.87 3.60 -11.53
CA VAL A 184 42.44 3.69 -11.79
C VAL A 184 42.05 2.47 -12.62
N GLU A 185 41.19 1.61 -12.08
CA GLU A 185 40.76 0.39 -12.76
C GLU A 185 39.75 0.71 -13.88
N ALA A 186 40.22 0.64 -15.13
CA ALA A 186 39.36 0.79 -16.30
C ALA A 186 38.56 -0.50 -16.56
N PHE A 187 37.27 -0.51 -16.21
CA PHE A 187 36.37 -1.63 -16.49
C PHE A 187 36.26 -1.90 -18.01
N PRO A 188 36.44 -3.15 -18.48
CA PRO A 188 36.42 -3.46 -19.90
C PRO A 188 35.01 -3.39 -20.50
N ALA A 189 34.87 -2.70 -21.63
CA ALA A 189 33.62 -2.59 -22.36
C ALA A 189 33.14 -3.97 -22.86
N ALA A 190 31.99 -4.44 -22.34
CA ALA A 190 31.46 -5.77 -22.65
C ALA A 190 31.01 -5.89 -24.11
N ARG A 191 31.67 -6.75 -24.89
CA ARG A 191 31.27 -7.09 -26.27
C ARG A 191 29.86 -7.69 -26.30
N ARG A 192 28.98 -7.17 -27.15
CA ARG A 192 27.57 -7.58 -27.24
C ARG A 192 27.40 -8.82 -28.12
N GLY A 193 27.19 -9.99 -27.52
CA GLY A 193 26.84 -11.22 -28.25
C GLY A 193 25.40 -11.19 -28.81
N PRO A 194 25.17 -11.63 -30.07
CA PRO A 194 23.85 -11.60 -30.70
C PRO A 194 23.01 -12.85 -30.36
N SER A 195 22.16 -12.75 -29.33
CA SER A 195 21.07 -13.72 -29.10
C SER A 195 19.91 -13.15 -28.27
N ARG A 196 20.21 -12.34 -27.24
CA ARG A 196 19.22 -11.81 -26.28
C ARG A 196 18.17 -10.82 -26.84
N ARG A 197 18.19 -10.45 -28.13
CA ARG A 197 17.22 -9.48 -28.70
C ARG A 197 15.80 -10.07 -28.88
N ALA A 198 15.69 -11.36 -29.24
CA ALA A 198 14.41 -11.94 -29.67
C ALA A 198 13.36 -12.06 -28.54
N SER A 199 13.74 -12.57 -27.37
CA SER A 199 12.81 -12.75 -26.23
C SER A 199 12.38 -11.43 -25.60
N VAL A 200 13.30 -10.46 -25.52
CA VAL A 200 13.01 -9.08 -25.07
C VAL A 200 12.00 -8.40 -25.99
N SER A 201 12.02 -8.69 -27.29
CA SER A 201 11.04 -8.17 -28.25
C SER A 201 9.61 -8.65 -27.94
N ARG A 202 9.39 -9.96 -27.83
CA ARG A 202 8.04 -10.54 -27.66
C ARG A 202 7.33 -10.07 -26.39
N VAL A 203 8.02 -10.06 -25.25
CA VAL A 203 7.44 -9.62 -23.96
C VAL A 203 7.10 -8.12 -23.98
N ASN A 204 7.89 -7.30 -24.69
CA ASN A 204 7.59 -5.88 -24.85
C ASN A 204 6.43 -5.64 -25.85
N ALA A 205 6.28 -6.48 -26.88
CA ALA A 205 5.17 -6.39 -27.84
C ALA A 205 3.80 -6.57 -27.18
N VAL A 206 3.66 -7.47 -26.19
CA VAL A 206 2.42 -7.63 -25.41
C VAL A 206 2.23 -6.49 -24.40
N ARG A 207 3.31 -6.02 -23.76
CA ARG A 207 3.25 -5.01 -22.71
C ARG A 207 3.05 -3.58 -23.21
N ALA A 208 3.47 -3.26 -24.43
CA ALA A 208 3.29 -1.94 -25.03
C ALA A 208 1.80 -1.53 -25.19
N PRO A 209 0.91 -2.33 -25.82
CA PRO A 209 -0.51 -1.99 -25.92
C PRO A 209 -1.20 -2.00 -24.56
N LEU A 210 -0.91 -2.97 -23.66
CA LEU A 210 -1.42 -2.96 -22.29
C LEU A 210 -1.05 -1.68 -21.55
N ARG A 211 0.21 -1.24 -21.64
CA ARG A 211 0.66 0.03 -21.04
C ARG A 211 -0.07 1.23 -21.66
N PHE A 212 -0.24 1.27 -22.98
CA PHE A 212 -0.98 2.35 -23.65
C PHE A 212 -2.43 2.43 -23.17
N LEU A 213 -3.13 1.28 -23.08
CA LEU A 213 -4.50 1.20 -22.56
C LEU A 213 -4.58 1.67 -21.10
N PHE A 214 -3.67 1.23 -20.23
CA PHE A 214 -3.60 1.70 -18.85
C PHE A 214 -3.29 3.20 -18.75
N GLU A 215 -2.35 3.72 -19.53
CA GLU A 215 -2.05 5.16 -19.54
C GLU A 215 -3.24 6.00 -20.06
N HIS A 216 -3.99 5.49 -21.04
CA HIS A 216 -5.18 6.16 -21.57
C HIS A 216 -6.35 6.13 -20.57
N ALA A 217 -6.62 4.99 -19.95
CA ALA A 217 -7.63 4.85 -18.90
C ALA A 217 -7.27 5.72 -17.67
N GLU A 218 -6.01 5.72 -17.23
CA GLU A 218 -5.52 6.60 -16.17
C GLU A 218 -5.70 8.08 -16.55
N ASN A 219 -5.42 8.48 -17.80
CA ASN A 219 -5.64 9.85 -18.26
C ASN A 219 -7.12 10.26 -18.25
N LEU A 220 -8.03 9.37 -18.64
CA LEU A 220 -9.47 9.63 -18.64
C LEU A 220 -10.00 9.79 -17.21
N PHE A 221 -9.67 8.86 -16.32
CA PHE A 221 -10.14 8.89 -14.93
C PHE A 221 -9.47 10.02 -14.12
N ASP A 222 -8.24 10.43 -14.44
CA ASP A 222 -7.63 11.65 -13.87
C ASP A 222 -8.42 12.92 -14.21
N ARG A 223 -8.98 13.00 -15.43
CA ARG A 223 -9.77 14.17 -15.88
C ARG A 223 -11.17 14.21 -15.24
N ILE A 224 -11.75 13.04 -14.95
CA ILE A 224 -13.10 12.93 -14.35
C ILE A 224 -13.06 13.05 -12.81
N PHE A 225 -12.16 12.31 -12.15
CA PHE A 225 -12.14 12.18 -10.68
C PHE A 225 -10.98 12.93 -10.00
N GLY A 226 -10.01 13.43 -10.77
CA GLY A 226 -8.77 14.00 -10.27
C GLY A 226 -7.73 12.94 -9.86
N PRO A 227 -6.42 13.23 -9.93
CA PRO A 227 -5.35 12.25 -9.69
C PRO A 227 -5.30 11.65 -8.26
N ARG A 228 -6.10 12.18 -7.32
CA ARG A 228 -6.21 11.68 -5.93
C ARG A 228 -7.31 10.63 -5.76
N TRP A 229 -8.34 10.62 -6.61
CA TRP A 229 -9.49 9.70 -6.52
C TRP A 229 -9.59 8.73 -7.72
N ASN A 230 -8.68 8.79 -8.68
CA ASN A 230 -8.59 7.83 -9.79
C ASN A 230 -8.45 6.37 -9.27
N PRO A 231 -9.40 5.45 -9.56
CA PRO A 231 -9.34 4.05 -9.09
C PRO A 231 -8.10 3.28 -9.56
N PHE A 232 -7.64 3.51 -10.80
CA PHE A 232 -6.43 2.87 -11.35
C PHE A 232 -5.15 3.25 -10.59
N SER A 233 -5.18 4.35 -9.83
CA SER A 233 -4.09 4.77 -8.94
C SER A 233 -4.07 4.02 -7.59
N CYS A 234 -5.15 3.33 -7.26
CA CYS A 234 -5.41 2.75 -5.94
C CYS A 234 -5.77 1.25 -5.97
N LEU A 235 -5.68 0.55 -7.11
CA LEU A 235 -6.18 -0.83 -7.30
C LEU A 235 -5.87 -1.82 -6.15
N GLY A 236 -4.61 -1.96 -5.73
CA GLY A 236 -4.24 -2.86 -4.63
C GLY A 236 -4.81 -2.42 -3.26
N ALA A 237 -4.99 -1.12 -3.05
CA ALA A 237 -5.66 -0.57 -1.87
C ALA A 237 -7.18 -0.75 -1.92
N LEU A 238 -7.78 -0.72 -3.13
CA LEU A 238 -9.19 -1.06 -3.34
C LEU A 238 -9.44 -2.55 -3.11
N GLY A 239 -8.56 -3.44 -3.59
CA GLY A 239 -8.64 -4.88 -3.28
C GLY A 239 -8.57 -5.17 -1.77
N TRP A 240 -7.65 -4.52 -1.05
CA TRP A 240 -7.59 -4.59 0.43
C TRP A 240 -8.83 -3.97 1.09
N TYR A 241 -9.35 -2.86 0.58
CA TYR A 241 -10.56 -2.24 1.11
C TYR A 241 -11.80 -3.14 0.93
N TYR A 242 -11.96 -3.75 -0.23
CA TYR A 242 -13.06 -4.68 -0.51
C TYR A 242 -12.94 -5.98 0.28
N PHE A 243 -11.73 -6.49 0.54
CA PHE A 243 -11.51 -7.59 1.50
C PHE A 243 -12.15 -7.29 2.86
N TRP A 244 -11.95 -6.09 3.42
CA TRP A 244 -12.57 -5.71 4.69
C TRP A 244 -14.09 -5.53 4.63
N ILE A 245 -14.65 -5.14 3.47
CA ILE A 245 -16.11 -5.16 3.27
C ILE A 245 -16.61 -6.60 3.27
N VAL A 246 -15.98 -7.50 2.51
CA VAL A 246 -16.31 -8.94 2.45
C VAL A 246 -16.23 -9.60 3.82
N CYS A 247 -15.18 -9.34 4.61
CA CYS A 247 -15.07 -9.86 5.97
C CYS A 247 -16.17 -9.31 6.91
N GLY A 248 -16.46 -8.00 6.83
CA GLY A 248 -17.48 -7.37 7.68
C GLY A 248 -18.90 -7.85 7.37
N THR A 249 -19.25 -7.96 6.09
CA THR A 249 -20.55 -8.50 5.65
C THR A 249 -20.63 -10.01 5.88
N GLY A 250 -19.56 -10.76 5.66
CA GLY A 250 -19.51 -12.21 5.88
C GLY A 250 -19.72 -12.57 7.34
N LEU A 251 -19.08 -11.84 8.27
CA LEU A 251 -19.30 -12.01 9.71
C LEU A 251 -20.74 -11.68 10.13
N TYR A 252 -21.40 -10.73 9.48
CA TYR A 252 -22.83 -10.46 9.70
C TYR A 252 -23.70 -11.63 9.19
N LEU A 253 -23.47 -12.10 7.97
CA LEU A 253 -24.25 -13.17 7.35
C LEU A 253 -24.10 -14.52 8.07
N PHE A 254 -22.91 -14.79 8.63
CA PHE A 254 -22.64 -15.96 9.48
C PHE A 254 -23.59 -16.09 10.67
N ILE A 255 -24.12 -14.97 11.21
CA ILE A 255 -25.05 -14.98 12.35
C ILE A 255 -26.44 -15.53 11.98
N PHE A 256 -26.80 -15.51 10.69
CA PHE A 256 -28.12 -15.89 10.16
C PHE A 256 -28.09 -17.10 9.22
N PHE A 257 -26.93 -17.73 9.04
CA PHE A 257 -26.75 -18.88 8.15
C PHE A 257 -26.91 -20.20 8.92
N ASP A 258 -27.73 -21.11 8.40
CA ASP A 258 -27.93 -22.45 8.99
C ASP A 258 -27.04 -23.48 8.28
N THR A 259 -26.42 -24.40 9.05
CA THR A 259 -25.53 -25.45 8.54
C THR A 259 -26.22 -26.81 8.36
N GLY A 260 -27.54 -26.90 8.47
CA GLY A 260 -28.30 -28.10 8.08
C GLY A 260 -28.40 -28.26 6.56
N VAL A 261 -28.33 -29.50 6.04
CA VAL A 261 -28.36 -29.78 4.58
C VAL A 261 -29.63 -29.24 3.90
N HIS A 262 -30.76 -29.28 4.61
CA HIS A 262 -32.05 -28.78 4.11
C HIS A 262 -32.29 -27.29 4.42
N GLU A 263 -31.57 -26.72 5.38
CA GLU A 263 -31.80 -25.35 5.87
C GLU A 263 -30.79 -24.33 5.31
N ALA A 264 -29.63 -24.76 4.81
CA ALA A 264 -28.62 -23.88 4.21
C ALA A 264 -29.23 -22.96 3.12
N TYR A 265 -29.88 -23.53 2.11
CA TYR A 265 -30.59 -22.77 1.06
C TYR A 265 -31.69 -21.87 1.66
N ARG A 266 -32.50 -22.41 2.58
CA ARG A 266 -33.61 -21.66 3.21
C ARG A 266 -33.14 -20.45 4.00
N SER A 267 -32.03 -20.56 4.74
CA SER A 267 -31.44 -19.45 5.50
C SER A 267 -30.98 -18.32 4.57
N VAL A 268 -30.47 -18.66 3.39
CA VAL A 268 -30.06 -17.71 2.35
C VAL A 268 -31.26 -17.03 1.69
N GLU A 269 -32.35 -17.76 1.41
CA GLU A 269 -33.58 -17.16 0.89
C GLU A 269 -34.30 -16.30 1.96
N TYR A 270 -34.33 -16.73 3.22
CA TYR A 270 -34.84 -15.95 4.36
C TYR A 270 -34.12 -14.60 4.46
N MET A 271 -32.78 -14.61 4.42
CA MET A 271 -31.98 -13.38 4.38
C MET A 271 -32.31 -12.51 3.16
N THR A 272 -32.63 -13.11 2.02
CA THR A 272 -32.87 -12.40 0.75
C THR A 272 -34.26 -11.81 0.64
N HIS A 273 -35.29 -12.50 1.16
CA HIS A 273 -36.70 -12.16 0.96
C HIS A 273 -37.38 -11.60 2.22
N GLU A 274 -37.18 -12.21 3.38
CA GLU A 274 -37.84 -11.80 4.64
C GLU A 274 -37.02 -10.72 5.35
N GLN A 275 -35.71 -10.94 5.48
CA GLN A 275 -34.74 -10.01 6.07
C GLN A 275 -34.07 -9.12 4.99
N TRP A 276 -34.74 -8.91 3.86
CA TRP A 276 -34.21 -8.25 2.66
C TRP A 276 -33.55 -6.89 2.95
N TYR A 277 -34.15 -6.12 3.86
CA TYR A 277 -33.80 -4.74 4.19
C TYR A 277 -32.41 -4.57 4.84
N LEU A 278 -31.86 -5.65 5.43
CA LEU A 278 -30.52 -5.63 6.01
C LEU A 278 -29.70 -6.86 5.60
N ALA A 279 -30.13 -8.09 5.86
CA ALA A 279 -29.37 -9.26 5.42
C ALA A 279 -29.34 -9.40 3.90
N GLY A 280 -30.43 -9.09 3.18
CA GLY A 280 -30.45 -9.11 1.72
C GLY A 280 -29.50 -8.08 1.10
N VAL A 281 -29.47 -6.87 1.67
CA VAL A 281 -28.50 -5.83 1.33
C VAL A 281 -27.07 -6.26 1.68
N MET A 282 -26.83 -6.88 2.84
CA MET A 282 -25.50 -7.37 3.24
C MET A 282 -25.02 -8.54 2.38
N ARG A 283 -25.91 -9.46 1.98
CA ARG A 283 -25.63 -10.57 1.04
C ARG A 283 -25.22 -10.04 -0.32
N SER A 284 -26.00 -9.09 -0.85
CA SER A 284 -25.72 -8.42 -2.11
C SER A 284 -24.40 -7.63 -2.05
N LEU A 285 -24.15 -6.92 -0.95
CA LEU A 285 -22.90 -6.18 -0.73
C LEU A 285 -21.70 -7.12 -0.58
N HIS A 286 -21.86 -8.28 0.06
CA HIS A 286 -20.83 -9.33 0.13
C HIS A 286 -20.49 -9.87 -1.26
N ARG A 287 -21.52 -10.24 -2.05
CA ARG A 287 -21.40 -10.70 -3.44
C ARG A 287 -20.61 -9.68 -4.28
N TYR A 288 -21.10 -8.43 -4.35
CA TYR A 288 -20.49 -7.40 -5.20
C TYR A 288 -19.14 -6.88 -4.69
N ALA A 289 -18.87 -6.87 -3.38
CA ALA A 289 -17.55 -6.57 -2.86
C ALA A 289 -16.53 -7.68 -3.21
N SER A 290 -16.95 -8.95 -3.23
CA SER A 290 -16.11 -10.06 -3.67
C SER A 290 -15.78 -9.97 -5.18
N ASP A 291 -16.77 -9.70 -6.02
CA ASP A 291 -16.55 -9.44 -7.46
C ASP A 291 -15.61 -8.26 -7.69
N ALA A 292 -15.86 -7.14 -7.00
CA ALA A 292 -15.02 -5.96 -7.08
C ALA A 292 -13.60 -6.24 -6.59
N MET A 293 -13.41 -7.08 -5.56
CA MET A 293 -12.09 -7.52 -5.11
C MET A 293 -11.35 -8.30 -6.19
N VAL A 294 -11.99 -9.31 -6.81
CA VAL A 294 -11.38 -10.09 -7.90
C VAL A 294 -11.01 -9.21 -9.09
N VAL A 295 -11.92 -8.35 -9.55
CA VAL A 295 -11.64 -7.42 -10.66
C VAL A 295 -10.47 -6.48 -10.31
N MET A 296 -10.44 -5.89 -9.09
CA MET A 296 -9.31 -5.05 -8.68
C MET A 296 -7.99 -5.81 -8.63
N VAL A 297 -7.98 -7.07 -8.17
CA VAL A 297 -6.76 -7.89 -8.06
C VAL A 297 -6.24 -8.32 -9.45
N VAL A 298 -7.12 -8.74 -10.36
CA VAL A 298 -6.74 -9.08 -11.75
C VAL A 298 -6.20 -7.84 -12.47
N VAL A 299 -6.91 -6.71 -12.40
CA VAL A 299 -6.47 -5.46 -13.02
C VAL A 299 -5.18 -4.94 -12.36
N HIS A 300 -4.98 -5.13 -11.05
CA HIS A 300 -3.72 -4.81 -10.35
C HIS A 300 -2.54 -5.61 -10.89
N MET A 301 -2.68 -6.94 -11.04
CA MET A 301 -1.65 -7.81 -11.60
C MET A 301 -1.29 -7.40 -13.05
N LEU A 302 -2.30 -7.25 -13.91
CA LEU A 302 -2.12 -6.82 -15.31
C LEU A 302 -1.43 -5.46 -15.41
N ARG A 303 -1.78 -4.53 -14.51
CA ARG A 303 -1.18 -3.19 -14.44
C ARG A 303 0.29 -3.25 -14.05
N GLU A 304 0.63 -3.94 -12.96
CA GLU A 304 2.03 -4.02 -12.52
C GLU A 304 2.89 -4.84 -13.52
N PHE A 305 2.31 -5.80 -14.26
CA PHE A 305 2.94 -6.43 -15.44
C PHE A 305 3.24 -5.41 -16.56
N ALA A 306 2.24 -4.64 -17.01
CA ALA A 306 2.42 -3.65 -18.07
C ALA A 306 3.59 -2.69 -17.77
N PHE A 307 3.65 -2.15 -16.54
CA PHE A 307 4.67 -1.18 -16.13
C PHE A 307 6.03 -1.78 -15.63
N ASP A 308 6.30 -3.08 -15.85
CA ASP A 308 7.55 -3.79 -15.46
C ASP A 308 7.77 -3.90 -13.93
N ARG A 309 6.72 -3.80 -13.13
CA ARG A 309 6.81 -3.58 -11.67
C ARG A 309 6.88 -4.86 -10.84
N TYR A 310 7.21 -5.97 -11.50
CA TYR A 310 7.40 -7.29 -10.90
C TYR A 310 8.88 -7.70 -10.86
N ARG A 311 9.79 -6.89 -11.45
CA ARG A 311 11.25 -7.15 -11.49
C ARG A 311 12.03 -6.38 -10.41
N GLY A 312 13.33 -6.66 -10.34
CA GLY A 312 14.25 -6.01 -9.40
C GLY A 312 13.82 -6.23 -7.96
N ALA A 313 13.91 -5.20 -7.12
CA ALA A 313 13.50 -5.25 -5.71
C ALA A 313 12.01 -5.60 -5.45
N ARG A 314 11.18 -5.74 -6.49
CA ARG A 314 9.74 -6.05 -6.40
C ARG A 314 9.39 -7.52 -6.63
N TRP A 315 10.35 -8.40 -6.99
CA TRP A 315 10.09 -9.81 -7.30
C TRP A 315 9.34 -10.56 -6.18
N TYR A 316 9.61 -10.18 -4.92
CA TYR A 316 9.02 -10.82 -3.74
C TYR A 316 7.51 -10.57 -3.61
N SER A 317 7.05 -9.34 -3.83
CA SER A 317 5.61 -9.03 -3.83
C SER A 317 4.90 -9.68 -5.03
N TRP A 318 5.56 -9.80 -6.19
CA TRP A 318 5.00 -10.55 -7.32
C TRP A 318 4.84 -12.04 -6.99
N LEU A 319 5.88 -12.68 -6.44
CA LEU A 319 5.84 -14.11 -6.09
C LEU A 319 4.77 -14.42 -5.03
N THR A 320 4.69 -13.62 -3.97
CA THR A 320 3.65 -13.75 -2.92
C THR A 320 2.24 -13.39 -3.42
N GLY A 321 2.13 -12.60 -4.48
CA GLY A 321 0.86 -12.33 -5.16
C GLY A 321 0.24 -13.57 -5.80
N ILE A 322 1.03 -14.56 -6.23
CA ILE A 322 0.52 -15.72 -6.96
C ILE A 322 -0.28 -16.68 -6.03
N PRO A 323 0.19 -17.05 -4.82
CA PRO A 323 -0.66 -17.70 -3.82
C PRO A 323 -1.89 -16.87 -3.42
N THR A 324 -1.78 -15.53 -3.41
CA THR A 324 -2.92 -14.65 -3.11
C THR A 324 -4.07 -14.85 -4.12
N LEU A 325 -3.77 -15.11 -5.39
CA LEU A 325 -4.79 -15.43 -6.42
C LEU A 325 -5.50 -16.75 -6.14
N TRP A 326 -4.76 -17.81 -5.80
CA TRP A 326 -5.34 -19.13 -5.50
C TRP A 326 -6.23 -19.12 -4.26
N PHE A 327 -5.80 -18.45 -3.18
CA PHE A 327 -6.62 -18.32 -1.96
C PHE A 327 -7.84 -17.41 -2.16
N LEU A 328 -7.74 -16.36 -2.99
CA LEU A 328 -8.90 -15.55 -3.37
C LEU A 328 -9.90 -16.33 -4.24
N PHE A 329 -9.43 -17.12 -5.18
CA PHE A 329 -10.28 -18.00 -5.99
C PHE A 329 -11.02 -19.01 -5.09
N ALA A 330 -10.29 -19.74 -4.24
CA ALA A 330 -10.84 -20.72 -3.30
C ALA A 330 -11.84 -20.09 -2.29
N ALA A 331 -11.57 -18.88 -1.79
CA ALA A 331 -12.51 -18.16 -0.94
C ALA A 331 -13.85 -17.91 -1.65
N GLY A 332 -13.82 -17.50 -2.92
CA GLY A 332 -15.04 -17.34 -3.72
C GLY A 332 -15.77 -18.66 -3.95
N ILE A 333 -15.09 -19.70 -4.43
CA ILE A 333 -15.70 -21.00 -4.72
C ILE A 333 -16.40 -21.58 -3.48
N THR A 334 -15.73 -21.57 -2.33
CA THR A 334 -16.35 -22.02 -1.06
C THR A 334 -17.54 -21.16 -0.63
N GLY A 335 -17.56 -19.88 -0.99
CA GLY A 335 -18.71 -18.99 -0.77
C GLY A 335 -19.88 -19.25 -1.71
N TYR A 336 -19.65 -19.61 -2.98
CA TYR A 336 -20.72 -20.07 -3.87
C TYR A 336 -21.37 -21.36 -3.35
N TRP A 337 -20.57 -22.33 -2.88
CA TRP A 337 -21.09 -23.60 -2.34
C TRP A 337 -22.08 -23.39 -1.18
N MET A 338 -21.84 -22.39 -0.32
CA MET A 338 -22.72 -22.06 0.80
C MET A 338 -24.12 -21.58 0.37
N VAL A 339 -24.31 -21.10 -0.87
CA VAL A 339 -25.64 -20.68 -1.36
C VAL A 339 -26.58 -21.87 -1.56
N TRP A 340 -26.03 -23.05 -1.87
CA TRP A 340 -26.74 -24.31 -2.13
C TRP A 340 -27.91 -24.21 -3.15
N ASP A 341 -27.75 -23.32 -4.14
CA ASP A 341 -28.62 -23.24 -5.31
C ASP A 341 -28.10 -24.15 -6.45
N ARG A 342 -28.79 -24.16 -7.59
CA ARG A 342 -28.37 -24.95 -8.77
C ARG A 342 -26.95 -24.60 -9.26
N LEU A 343 -26.52 -23.34 -9.12
CA LEU A 343 -25.15 -22.94 -9.45
C LEU A 343 -24.15 -23.50 -8.44
N ALA A 344 -24.46 -23.45 -7.14
CA ALA A 344 -23.65 -24.05 -6.09
C ALA A 344 -23.47 -25.56 -6.30
N GLN A 345 -24.53 -26.29 -6.65
CA GLN A 345 -24.49 -27.71 -7.00
C GLN A 345 -23.54 -27.98 -8.18
N TYR A 346 -23.71 -27.24 -9.27
CA TYR A 346 -22.85 -27.34 -10.46
C TYR A 346 -21.37 -27.12 -10.11
N ILE A 347 -21.06 -26.00 -9.42
CA ILE A 347 -19.71 -25.65 -8.99
C ILE A 347 -19.14 -26.72 -8.05
N ALA A 348 -19.93 -27.26 -7.12
CA ALA A 348 -19.48 -28.27 -6.16
C ALA A 348 -19.06 -29.57 -6.85
N ILE A 349 -19.94 -30.16 -7.67
CA ILE A 349 -19.67 -31.40 -8.41
C ILE A 349 -18.43 -31.21 -9.30
N ALA A 350 -18.43 -30.18 -10.16
CA ALA A 350 -17.33 -29.95 -11.10
C ALA A 350 -16.00 -29.61 -10.40
N THR A 351 -16.02 -28.97 -9.23
CA THR A 351 -14.79 -28.75 -8.43
C THR A 351 -14.29 -30.06 -7.80
N SER A 352 -15.19 -30.90 -7.30
CA SER A 352 -14.83 -32.18 -6.69
C SER A 352 -14.29 -33.17 -7.70
N GLU A 353 -14.92 -33.32 -8.87
CA GLU A 353 -14.39 -34.10 -9.99
C GLU A 353 -13.02 -33.57 -10.47
N TRP A 354 -12.86 -32.23 -10.46
CA TRP A 354 -11.58 -31.61 -10.81
C TRP A 354 -10.48 -31.87 -9.76
N LEU A 355 -10.82 -31.92 -8.47
CA LEU A 355 -9.89 -32.31 -7.40
C LEU A 355 -9.56 -33.82 -7.43
N ASP A 356 -10.55 -34.67 -7.71
CA ASP A 356 -10.40 -36.13 -7.81
C ASP A 356 -9.53 -36.56 -9.01
N ALA A 357 -9.39 -35.69 -10.02
CA ALA A 357 -8.42 -35.88 -11.10
C ALA A 357 -6.94 -35.71 -10.66
N LEU A 358 -6.68 -35.28 -9.43
CA LEU A 358 -5.35 -35.36 -8.81
C LEU A 358 -5.29 -36.58 -7.88
N PRO A 359 -4.26 -37.46 -8.00
CA PRO A 359 -4.09 -38.64 -7.14
C PRO A 359 -3.55 -38.25 -5.75
N LEU A 360 -4.23 -37.33 -5.07
CA LEU A 360 -3.93 -36.81 -3.74
C LEU A 360 -4.94 -37.29 -2.69
N PHE A 361 -6.15 -37.68 -3.12
CA PHE A 361 -7.23 -38.16 -2.27
C PHE A 361 -7.46 -39.65 -2.53
N GLY A 362 -7.61 -40.44 -1.46
CA GLY A 362 -7.81 -41.89 -1.56
C GLY A 362 -9.25 -42.31 -1.87
N GLU A 363 -10.21 -41.45 -1.57
CA GLU A 363 -11.62 -41.59 -1.93
C GLU A 363 -12.06 -40.38 -2.75
N GLN A 364 -12.97 -40.60 -3.70
CA GLN A 364 -13.50 -39.56 -4.58
C GLN A 364 -14.39 -38.59 -3.79
N ILE A 365 -14.00 -37.32 -3.73
CA ILE A 365 -14.78 -36.25 -3.12
C ILE A 365 -16.13 -36.11 -3.85
N ALA A 366 -16.16 -36.33 -5.17
CA ALA A 366 -17.39 -36.27 -5.99
C ALA A 366 -18.47 -37.27 -5.53
N ARG A 367 -18.09 -38.41 -4.91
CA ARG A 367 -19.04 -39.42 -4.41
C ARG A 367 -20.05 -38.84 -3.41
N ASN A 368 -19.65 -37.85 -2.60
CA ASN A 368 -20.52 -37.21 -1.60
C ASN A 368 -21.77 -36.57 -2.23
N PHE A 369 -21.71 -36.20 -3.52
CA PHE A 369 -22.80 -35.56 -4.27
C PHE A 369 -23.63 -36.54 -5.10
N ALA A 370 -23.27 -37.84 -5.13
CA ALA A 370 -23.94 -38.83 -5.97
C ALA A 370 -25.36 -39.20 -5.50
N SER A 371 -25.75 -38.86 -4.27
CA SER A 371 -27.14 -38.88 -3.80
C SER A 371 -27.33 -38.02 -2.55
N PRO A 372 -28.55 -37.49 -2.28
CA PRO A 372 -28.83 -36.71 -1.08
C PRO A 372 -28.49 -37.43 0.23
N ALA A 373 -28.62 -38.76 0.27
CA ALA A 373 -28.32 -39.58 1.44
C ALA A 373 -26.82 -39.71 1.77
N GLN A 374 -25.92 -39.22 0.90
CA GLN A 374 -24.47 -39.19 1.16
C GLN A 374 -23.99 -37.83 1.70
N LEU A 375 -24.81 -36.78 1.61
CA LEU A 375 -24.55 -35.52 2.31
C LEU A 375 -25.02 -35.59 3.76
N SER A 376 -24.26 -34.98 4.66
CA SER A 376 -24.60 -34.82 6.09
C SER A 376 -24.38 -33.38 6.52
N ASP A 377 -25.02 -32.93 7.60
CA ASP A 377 -24.92 -31.53 8.08
C ASP A 377 -23.49 -31.11 8.48
N ARG A 378 -22.62 -32.11 8.71
CA ARG A 378 -21.17 -31.89 8.87
C ARG A 378 -20.51 -31.32 7.62
N PHE A 379 -21.08 -31.52 6.43
CA PHE A 379 -20.61 -30.93 5.18
C PHE A 379 -20.66 -29.40 5.23
N PHE A 380 -21.83 -28.80 5.49
CA PHE A 380 -21.94 -27.34 5.58
C PHE A 380 -21.18 -26.77 6.78
N THR A 381 -21.12 -27.51 7.89
CA THR A 381 -20.27 -27.18 9.04
C THR A 381 -18.78 -27.11 8.67
N LEU A 382 -18.29 -28.03 7.84
CA LEU A 382 -16.92 -28.01 7.29
C LEU A 382 -16.75 -26.91 6.24
N MET A 383 -17.73 -26.69 5.37
CA MET A 383 -17.69 -25.66 4.34
C MET A 383 -17.62 -24.26 4.91
N ILE A 384 -18.40 -23.94 5.95
CA ILE A 384 -18.36 -22.63 6.59
C ILE A 384 -17.05 -22.43 7.38
N PHE A 385 -16.52 -23.47 8.02
CA PHE A 385 -15.20 -23.44 8.64
C PHE A 385 -14.10 -23.16 7.59
N MET A 386 -14.13 -23.85 6.45
CA MET A 386 -13.18 -23.63 5.36
C MET A 386 -13.35 -22.24 4.73
N HIS A 387 -14.58 -21.78 4.51
CA HIS A 387 -14.87 -20.45 3.95
C HIS A 387 -14.46 -19.30 4.89
N VAL A 388 -14.40 -19.53 6.21
CA VAL A 388 -13.81 -18.57 7.18
C VAL A 388 -12.27 -18.71 7.23
N ALA A 389 -11.74 -19.94 7.19
CA ALA A 389 -10.31 -20.20 7.29
C ALA A 389 -9.51 -19.71 6.07
N VAL A 390 -10.02 -19.88 4.85
CA VAL A 390 -9.32 -19.50 3.60
C VAL A 390 -9.07 -17.98 3.52
N PRO A 391 -10.03 -17.08 3.83
CA PRO A 391 -9.79 -15.65 4.00
C PRO A 391 -8.81 -15.27 5.12
N LEU A 392 -8.75 -16.04 6.22
CA LEU A 392 -7.75 -15.81 7.29
C LEU A 392 -6.32 -16.17 6.83
N VAL A 393 -6.17 -17.24 6.05
CA VAL A 393 -4.88 -17.56 5.40
C VAL A 393 -4.55 -16.55 4.30
N LEU A 394 -5.55 -16.08 3.53
CA LEU A 394 -5.39 -15.00 2.56
C LEU A 394 -4.87 -13.71 3.23
N LEU A 395 -5.44 -13.32 4.36
CA LEU A 395 -4.99 -12.17 5.17
C LEU A 395 -3.52 -12.31 5.60
N PHE A 396 -3.10 -13.51 6.02
CA PHE A 396 -1.71 -13.81 6.38
C PHE A 396 -0.76 -13.77 5.17
N ILE A 397 -1.19 -14.24 3.99
CA ILE A 397 -0.43 -14.11 2.73
C ILE A 397 -0.33 -12.64 2.31
N MET A 398 -1.41 -11.86 2.43
CA MET A 398 -1.42 -10.43 2.12
C MET A 398 -0.50 -9.62 3.04
N TRP A 399 -0.34 -10.02 4.30
CA TRP A 399 0.68 -9.46 5.19
C TRP A 399 2.09 -9.65 4.61
N PHE A 400 2.46 -10.85 4.18
CA PHE A 400 3.73 -11.09 3.48
C PHE A 400 3.87 -10.29 2.18
N HIS A 401 2.81 -10.23 1.36
CA HIS A 401 2.80 -9.46 0.11
C HIS A 401 3.19 -7.99 0.30
N LEU A 402 2.80 -7.41 1.44
CA LEU A 402 3.09 -6.03 1.84
C LEU A 402 4.42 -5.85 2.61
N GLN A 403 5.05 -6.90 3.14
CA GLN A 403 6.24 -6.78 4.01
C GLN A 403 7.40 -5.97 3.38
N ARG A 404 7.72 -6.20 2.10
CA ARG A 404 8.81 -5.46 1.41
C ARG A 404 8.37 -4.12 0.80
N VAL A 405 7.20 -3.61 1.20
CA VAL A 405 6.50 -2.47 0.55
C VAL A 405 6.49 -1.25 1.48
N ASN A 406 7.64 -0.85 2.04
CA ASN A 406 7.80 0.33 2.94
C ASN A 406 6.89 1.53 2.58
N TYR A 407 6.15 2.10 3.53
CA TYR A 407 5.13 3.13 3.24
C TYR A 407 4.06 2.69 2.22
N ALA A 408 3.54 1.46 2.36
CA ALA A 408 2.43 0.97 1.55
C ALA A 408 1.19 1.86 1.72
N LYS A 409 0.58 2.28 0.61
CA LYS A 409 -0.76 2.88 0.63
C LYS A 409 -1.78 1.74 0.69
N VAL A 410 -2.05 1.23 1.89
CA VAL A 410 -2.96 0.07 2.07
C VAL A 410 -4.43 0.48 1.97
N ASN A 411 -4.77 1.72 2.35
CA ASN A 411 -6.11 2.28 2.22
C ASN A 411 -6.19 3.29 1.06
N PRO A 412 -7.28 3.28 0.27
CA PRO A 412 -7.53 4.27 -0.78
C PRO A 412 -7.85 5.66 -0.18
N ALA A 413 -7.93 6.69 -1.02
CA ALA A 413 -8.34 8.02 -0.56
C ALA A 413 -9.78 7.99 -0.01
N ARG A 414 -10.04 8.64 1.13
CA ARG A 414 -11.36 8.59 1.83
C ARG A 414 -12.57 8.83 0.91
N GLY A 415 -12.50 9.83 0.02
CA GLY A 415 -13.57 10.12 -0.94
C GLY A 415 -13.82 9.00 -1.95
N LEU A 416 -12.76 8.35 -2.42
CA LEU A 416 -12.84 7.16 -3.29
C LEU A 416 -13.42 5.95 -2.54
N ALA A 417 -13.00 5.70 -1.29
CA ALA A 417 -13.55 4.63 -0.45
C ALA A 417 -15.05 4.81 -0.21
N ILE A 418 -15.48 6.00 0.23
CA ILE A 418 -16.89 6.32 0.45
C ILE A 418 -17.68 6.22 -0.87
N GLY A 419 -17.11 6.72 -1.97
CA GLY A 419 -17.72 6.65 -3.30
C GLY A 419 -17.95 5.22 -3.78
N THR A 420 -16.96 4.33 -3.67
CA THR A 420 -17.13 2.93 -4.11
C THR A 420 -17.99 2.11 -3.16
N ALA A 421 -17.93 2.33 -1.84
CA ALA A 421 -18.84 1.67 -0.90
C ALA A 421 -20.29 2.13 -1.10
N ALA A 422 -20.54 3.42 -1.33
CA ALA A 422 -21.87 3.93 -1.66
C ALA A 422 -22.38 3.39 -3.01
N MET A 423 -21.51 3.29 -4.02
CA MET A 423 -21.83 2.67 -5.32
C MET A 423 -22.23 1.20 -5.16
N LEU A 424 -21.46 0.41 -4.38
CA LEU A 424 -21.78 -1.01 -4.11
C LEU A 424 -23.06 -1.17 -3.28
N LEU A 425 -23.32 -0.26 -2.33
CA LEU A 425 -24.55 -0.26 -1.53
C LEU A 425 -25.78 0.09 -2.38
N VAL A 426 -25.67 1.07 -3.28
CA VAL A 426 -26.74 1.42 -4.23
C VAL A 426 -26.97 0.26 -5.21
N LEU A 427 -25.91 -0.39 -5.71
CA LEU A 427 -26.03 -1.58 -6.54
C LEU A 427 -26.78 -2.69 -5.79
N SER A 428 -26.42 -2.95 -4.53
CA SER A 428 -27.08 -3.94 -3.66
C SER A 428 -28.56 -3.68 -3.37
N LEU A 429 -29.02 -2.43 -3.54
CA LEU A 429 -30.42 -2.02 -3.35
C LEU A 429 -31.22 -2.02 -4.66
N VAL A 430 -30.59 -1.67 -5.78
CA VAL A 430 -31.23 -1.58 -7.11
C VAL A 430 -31.22 -2.93 -7.84
N VAL A 431 -30.18 -3.74 -7.61
CA VAL A 431 -30.02 -5.09 -8.15
C VAL A 431 -29.60 -5.99 -6.97
N PRO A 432 -30.55 -6.58 -6.22
CA PRO A 432 -30.21 -7.55 -5.19
C PRO A 432 -29.62 -8.82 -5.82
N ALA A 433 -28.71 -9.49 -5.11
CA ALA A 433 -28.22 -10.80 -5.48
C ALA A 433 -29.32 -11.85 -5.25
N MET A 434 -29.65 -12.64 -6.29
CA MET A 434 -30.71 -13.64 -6.26
C MET A 434 -30.15 -15.06 -6.50
N SER A 435 -30.77 -16.05 -5.88
CA SER A 435 -30.41 -17.46 -5.99
C SER A 435 -31.01 -18.10 -7.25
N GLN A 436 -30.43 -19.18 -7.76
CA GLN A 436 -30.84 -19.84 -9.02
C GLN A 436 -31.86 -20.99 -8.82
N GLY A 437 -32.63 -20.95 -7.74
CA GLY A 437 -33.48 -22.06 -7.29
C GLY A 437 -32.68 -23.14 -6.55
N PRO A 438 -33.33 -23.97 -5.72
CA PRO A 438 -32.63 -24.95 -4.87
C PRO A 438 -31.87 -25.99 -5.69
N ALA A 439 -30.76 -26.45 -5.12
CA ALA A 439 -30.06 -27.65 -5.59
C ALA A 439 -30.94 -28.91 -5.49
N ASP A 440 -30.82 -29.80 -6.47
CA ASP A 440 -31.43 -31.12 -6.49
C ASP A 440 -30.46 -32.13 -7.11
N LEU A 441 -29.88 -33.00 -6.28
CA LEU A 441 -28.91 -34.02 -6.72
C LEU A 441 -29.53 -35.14 -7.56
N ALA A 442 -30.87 -35.22 -7.66
CA ALA A 442 -31.53 -36.12 -8.62
C ALA A 442 -31.58 -35.53 -10.06
N GLN A 443 -31.18 -34.27 -10.26
CA GLN A 443 -31.21 -33.57 -11.53
C GLN A 443 -29.84 -33.00 -11.92
N VAL A 444 -29.54 -32.99 -13.21
CA VAL A 444 -28.35 -32.29 -13.75
C VAL A 444 -28.64 -30.78 -13.75
N PRO A 445 -27.84 -29.94 -13.06
CA PRO A 445 -28.15 -28.52 -12.84
C PRO A 445 -27.98 -27.68 -14.11
N THR A 446 -28.97 -27.72 -15.00
CA THR A 446 -28.98 -26.99 -16.27
C THR A 446 -30.35 -26.37 -16.57
N PRO A 447 -30.42 -25.19 -17.20
CA PRO A 447 -29.32 -24.24 -17.40
C PRO A 447 -28.96 -23.50 -16.10
N VAL A 448 -27.67 -23.18 -15.93
CA VAL A 448 -27.16 -22.28 -14.86
C VAL A 448 -26.55 -21.01 -15.47
N LYS A 449 -26.70 -19.88 -14.78
CA LYS A 449 -26.07 -18.61 -15.13
C LYS A 449 -24.69 -18.56 -14.50
N LEU A 450 -23.64 -18.61 -15.32
CA LEU A 450 -22.25 -18.56 -14.86
C LEU A 450 -21.71 -17.12 -14.86
N ASP A 451 -21.13 -16.71 -13.73
CA ASP A 451 -20.34 -15.49 -13.59
C ASP A 451 -18.99 -15.64 -14.32
N TRP A 452 -19.02 -15.53 -15.65
CA TRP A 452 -17.95 -15.97 -16.57
C TRP A 452 -16.54 -15.46 -16.22
N TYR A 453 -16.39 -14.26 -15.68
CA TYR A 453 -15.08 -13.69 -15.32
C TYR A 453 -14.48 -14.31 -14.04
N TYR A 454 -15.33 -14.87 -13.17
CA TYR A 454 -14.95 -15.59 -11.95
C TYR A 454 -14.83 -17.08 -12.24
N LEU A 455 -15.84 -17.64 -12.91
CA LEU A 455 -16.08 -19.08 -13.08
C LEU A 455 -15.58 -19.64 -14.43
N TRP A 456 -14.74 -18.89 -15.17
CA TRP A 456 -14.19 -19.30 -16.49
C TRP A 456 -13.51 -20.66 -16.52
N VAL A 457 -13.06 -21.18 -15.37
CA VAL A 457 -12.39 -22.48 -15.28
C VAL A 457 -13.35 -23.65 -15.53
N TYR A 458 -14.63 -23.54 -15.17
CA TYR A 458 -15.59 -24.66 -15.28
C TYR A 458 -15.94 -24.99 -16.74
N PRO A 459 -16.28 -24.01 -17.61
CA PRO A 459 -16.39 -24.27 -19.05
C PRO A 459 -15.09 -24.75 -19.70
N LEU A 460 -13.91 -24.43 -19.13
CA LEU A 460 -12.63 -24.95 -19.64
C LEU A 460 -12.42 -26.43 -19.27
N ILE A 461 -12.86 -26.86 -18.08
CA ILE A 461 -12.84 -28.27 -17.66
C ILE A 461 -13.73 -29.10 -18.59
N GLU A 462 -14.97 -28.66 -18.82
CA GLU A 462 -15.92 -29.30 -19.74
C GLU A 462 -15.42 -29.36 -21.19
N ALA A 463 -14.86 -28.26 -21.70
CA ALA A 463 -14.40 -28.18 -23.08
C ALA A 463 -13.04 -28.87 -23.34
N THR A 464 -12.35 -29.36 -22.30
CA THR A 464 -11.03 -30.01 -22.43
C THR A 464 -10.89 -31.25 -21.53
N SER A 465 -10.35 -31.09 -20.32
CA SER A 465 -10.39 -32.09 -19.25
C SER A 465 -9.95 -31.47 -17.90
N PRO A 466 -10.29 -32.11 -16.77
CA PRO A 466 -9.76 -31.79 -15.46
C PRO A 466 -8.22 -31.67 -15.40
N LEU A 467 -7.51 -32.66 -15.94
CA LEU A 467 -6.04 -32.74 -15.86
C LEU A 467 -5.36 -31.71 -16.78
N PHE A 468 -5.91 -31.45 -17.98
CA PHE A 468 -5.44 -30.36 -18.84
C PHE A 468 -5.61 -29.00 -18.14
N THR A 469 -6.75 -28.78 -17.49
CA THR A 469 -7.00 -27.53 -16.75
C THR A 469 -6.01 -27.34 -15.60
N TRP A 470 -5.70 -28.40 -14.83
CA TRP A 470 -4.62 -28.35 -13.85
C TRP A 470 -3.26 -28.01 -14.47
N ALA A 471 -2.88 -28.65 -15.58
CA ALA A 471 -1.63 -28.36 -16.27
C ALA A 471 -1.55 -26.89 -16.75
N VAL A 472 -2.66 -26.32 -17.23
CA VAL A 472 -2.76 -24.90 -17.63
C VAL A 472 -2.63 -23.96 -16.43
N LEU A 473 -3.34 -24.19 -15.32
CA LEU A 473 -3.29 -23.29 -14.16
C LEU A 473 -1.97 -23.39 -13.38
N VAL A 474 -1.45 -24.60 -13.21
CA VAL A 474 -0.17 -24.84 -12.50
C VAL A 474 1.01 -24.41 -13.37
N GLY A 475 1.02 -24.76 -14.66
CA GLY A 475 2.02 -24.29 -15.62
C GLY A 475 1.99 -22.76 -15.80
N GLY A 476 0.79 -22.17 -15.88
CA GLY A 476 0.59 -20.72 -15.88
C GLY A 476 1.08 -20.05 -14.60
N SER A 477 0.81 -20.65 -13.43
CA SER A 477 1.35 -20.19 -12.15
C SER A 477 2.88 -20.22 -12.13
N PHE A 478 3.52 -21.31 -12.55
CA PHE A 478 4.98 -21.38 -12.65
C PHE A 478 5.56 -20.39 -13.68
N ALA A 479 4.88 -20.16 -14.81
CA ALA A 479 5.29 -19.16 -15.79
C ALA A 479 5.21 -17.73 -15.21
N LEU A 480 4.15 -17.40 -14.46
CA LEU A 480 4.04 -16.15 -13.71
C LEU A 480 5.14 -16.06 -12.63
N MET A 481 5.43 -17.14 -11.91
CA MET A 481 6.51 -17.17 -10.91
C MET A 481 7.88 -16.93 -11.53
N ALA A 482 8.18 -17.48 -12.71
CA ALA A 482 9.47 -17.31 -13.40
C ALA A 482 9.64 -15.90 -14.03
N LEU A 483 8.54 -15.21 -14.32
CA LEU A 483 8.49 -13.95 -15.07
C LEU A 483 9.43 -12.82 -14.55
N PRO A 484 9.64 -12.61 -13.23
CA PRO A 484 10.59 -11.62 -12.71
C PRO A 484 12.02 -11.79 -13.22
N TRP A 485 12.42 -13.02 -13.52
CA TRP A 485 13.78 -13.38 -13.95
C TRP A 485 13.91 -13.57 -15.47
N VAL A 486 12.80 -13.59 -16.22
CA VAL A 486 12.78 -13.91 -17.66
C VAL A 486 12.09 -12.82 -18.49
N PRO A 487 12.81 -12.11 -19.38
CA PRO A 487 14.25 -11.87 -19.36
C PRO A 487 14.68 -11.11 -18.08
N PRO A 488 15.94 -11.24 -17.63
CA PRO A 488 16.42 -10.57 -16.43
C PRO A 488 16.58 -9.05 -16.66
N GLU A 489 16.16 -8.24 -15.68
CA GLU A 489 16.34 -6.78 -15.70
C GLU A 489 17.83 -6.42 -15.69
N LYS A 490 18.22 -5.34 -16.39
CA LYS A 490 19.60 -4.83 -16.35
C LYS A 490 19.88 -4.33 -14.93
N LYS A 491 20.79 -4.98 -14.21
CA LYS A 491 21.32 -4.44 -12.95
C LYS A 491 21.85 -3.02 -13.18
N VAL A 492 21.37 -2.09 -12.37
CA VAL A 492 21.85 -0.70 -12.26
C VAL A 492 22.93 -0.62 -11.19
N ALA A 493 23.75 0.42 -11.21
CA ALA A 493 24.72 0.62 -10.12
C ALA A 493 24.00 0.84 -8.78
N ALA A 494 24.45 0.14 -7.73
CA ALA A 494 24.02 0.43 -6.37
C ALA A 494 24.60 1.79 -5.92
N ALA A 495 23.97 2.41 -4.93
CA ALA A 495 24.52 3.63 -4.35
C ALA A 495 25.86 3.34 -3.65
N VAL A 496 26.86 4.19 -3.86
CA VAL A 496 28.21 4.06 -3.27
C VAL A 496 28.41 5.18 -2.25
N VAL A 497 29.08 4.85 -1.15
CA VAL A 497 29.28 5.73 0.01
C VAL A 497 30.73 6.17 0.06
N ASN A 498 30.98 7.47 0.00
CA ASN A 498 32.29 8.04 0.26
C ASN A 498 32.34 8.43 1.75
N LEU A 499 33.03 7.65 2.57
CA LEU A 499 33.09 7.88 4.02
C LEU A 499 33.65 9.27 4.34
N GLU A 500 34.67 9.74 3.61
CA GLU A 500 35.29 11.04 3.86
C GLU A 500 34.32 12.22 3.77
N SER A 501 33.37 12.16 2.84
CA SER A 501 32.30 13.15 2.61
C SER A 501 30.98 12.79 3.29
N CYS A 502 30.92 11.68 4.04
CA CYS A 502 29.74 11.21 4.76
C CYS A 502 29.75 11.68 6.21
N ASN A 503 28.66 12.28 6.66
CA ASN A 503 28.48 12.81 8.01
C ASN A 503 27.52 11.99 8.90
N GLY A 504 27.26 10.72 8.55
CA GLY A 504 26.42 9.81 9.34
C GLY A 504 24.96 10.25 9.57
N CYS A 505 24.46 11.29 8.89
CA CYS A 505 23.22 11.99 9.24
C CYS A 505 21.90 11.21 9.02
N ARG A 506 21.95 9.92 8.71
CA ARG A 506 20.83 8.97 8.50
C ARG A 506 19.82 9.30 7.38
N ARG A 507 19.78 10.53 6.85
CA ARG A 507 18.82 10.99 5.82
C ARG A 507 18.69 10.05 4.62
N CYS A 508 19.81 9.51 4.13
CA CYS A 508 19.82 8.57 3.00
C CYS A 508 19.14 7.23 3.30
N ALA A 509 19.17 6.75 4.54
CA ALA A 509 18.42 5.57 4.99
C ALA A 509 16.94 5.92 5.16
N THR A 510 16.62 7.02 5.85
CA THR A 510 15.24 7.50 6.09
C THR A 510 14.46 7.71 4.79
N ASP A 511 15.12 8.24 3.75
CA ASP A 511 14.50 8.50 2.45
C ASP A 511 14.55 7.32 1.46
N CYS A 512 15.12 6.17 1.83
CA CYS A 512 15.26 5.02 0.92
C CYS A 512 13.93 4.25 0.75
N PRO A 513 13.26 4.29 -0.43
CA PRO A 513 11.94 3.67 -0.59
C PRO A 513 11.92 2.14 -0.56
N PHE A 514 13.10 1.52 -0.54
CA PHE A 514 13.29 0.07 -0.70
C PHE A 514 14.01 -0.57 0.51
N ALA A 515 14.25 0.20 1.59
CA ALA A 515 15.08 -0.21 2.73
C ALA A 515 16.50 -0.71 2.35
N ALA A 516 16.97 -0.36 1.15
CA ALA A 516 18.27 -0.75 0.60
C ALA A 516 19.47 -0.05 1.27
N ILE A 517 19.24 0.71 2.33
CA ILE A 517 20.26 1.43 3.08
C ILE A 517 19.90 1.29 4.56
N ARG A 518 20.73 0.57 5.30
CA ARG A 518 20.69 0.53 6.77
C ARG A 518 21.80 1.41 7.33
N MET A 519 21.69 1.85 8.58
CA MET A 519 22.85 2.38 9.28
C MET A 519 23.67 1.23 9.89
N GLY A 520 24.97 1.43 10.03
CA GLY A 520 25.89 0.57 10.76
C GLY A 520 26.89 1.41 11.56
N ARG A 521 27.62 0.77 12.49
CA ARG A 521 28.76 1.41 13.17
C ARG A 521 29.80 1.81 12.12
N ARG A 522 30.34 3.03 12.25
CA ARG A 522 31.32 3.58 11.34
C ARG A 522 32.67 2.86 11.38
N THR A 523 33.39 2.84 10.25
CA THR A 523 34.61 2.03 10.01
C THR A 523 35.92 2.79 9.81
N ASP A 524 35.90 4.13 9.70
CA ASP A 524 37.08 4.98 9.42
C ASP A 524 37.53 5.87 10.60
N ASP A 525 37.06 5.55 11.81
CA ASP A 525 37.29 6.26 13.09
C ASP A 525 37.02 7.78 13.11
N ARG A 526 36.34 8.33 12.09
CA ARG A 526 35.89 9.74 12.08
C ARG A 526 34.75 9.98 13.08
N PRO A 527 34.56 11.21 13.61
CA PRO A 527 33.70 11.51 14.77
C PRO A 527 32.17 11.32 14.59
N PHE A 528 31.71 10.71 13.49
CA PHE A 528 30.30 10.35 13.30
C PHE A 528 30.11 8.88 13.71
N PRO A 529 29.19 8.52 14.63
CA PRO A 529 29.12 7.15 15.16
C PRO A 529 28.66 6.11 14.12
N GLU A 530 28.06 6.55 13.01
CA GLU A 530 27.44 5.68 12.01
C GLU A 530 27.82 6.00 10.56
N GLU A 531 27.73 4.98 9.73
CA GLU A 531 27.79 5.03 8.26
C GLU A 531 26.56 4.34 7.63
N PRO A 532 26.12 4.79 6.44
CA PRO A 532 25.11 4.08 5.68
C PRO A 532 25.73 2.85 4.98
N VAL A 533 25.17 1.67 5.20
CA VAL A 533 25.53 0.43 4.51
C VAL A 533 24.45 0.11 3.48
N VAL A 534 24.86 0.00 2.21
CA VAL A 534 23.94 -0.18 1.07
C VAL A 534 23.82 -1.66 0.68
N ASP A 535 22.59 -2.14 0.55
CA ASP A 535 22.28 -3.49 0.04
C ASP A 535 22.10 -3.44 -1.50
N PRO A 536 23.02 -4.04 -2.30
CA PRO A 536 22.93 -4.03 -3.75
C PRO A 536 21.84 -4.97 -4.32
N GLY A 537 21.26 -5.86 -3.51
CA GLY A 537 20.10 -6.68 -3.87
C GLY A 537 18.76 -5.93 -3.76
N LEU A 538 18.71 -4.89 -2.92
CA LEU A 538 17.54 -4.01 -2.75
C LEU A 538 17.66 -2.67 -3.49
N CYS A 539 18.89 -2.22 -3.81
CA CYS A 539 19.12 -0.90 -4.40
C CYS A 539 18.73 -0.83 -5.89
N VAL A 540 17.69 -0.06 -6.21
CA VAL A 540 17.20 0.15 -7.59
C VAL A 540 17.81 1.36 -8.32
N GLY A 541 18.99 1.84 -7.90
CA GLY A 541 19.74 2.92 -8.59
C GLY A 541 19.07 4.31 -8.63
N CYS A 542 17.92 4.50 -7.99
CA CYS A 542 17.05 5.67 -8.19
C CYS A 542 17.57 7.02 -7.65
N GLY A 543 18.73 7.06 -6.99
CA GLY A 543 19.40 8.30 -6.56
C GLY A 543 18.72 9.14 -5.47
N ILE A 544 17.54 8.76 -4.96
CA ILE A 544 16.82 9.53 -3.92
C ILE A 544 17.68 9.78 -2.66
N CYS A 545 18.57 8.84 -2.33
CA CYS A 545 19.56 8.94 -1.26
C CYS A 545 20.67 9.99 -1.53
N ALA A 546 21.14 10.13 -2.76
CA ALA A 546 22.06 11.19 -3.17
C ALA A 546 21.35 12.57 -3.12
N GLY A 547 20.09 12.63 -3.58
CA GLY A 547 19.23 13.81 -3.42
C GLY A 547 18.91 14.19 -1.97
N ALA A 548 19.07 13.26 -1.02
CA ALA A 548 18.96 13.49 0.43
C ALA A 548 20.31 13.91 1.08
N CYS A 549 21.43 13.77 0.37
CA CYS A 549 22.76 13.90 0.94
C CYS A 549 23.11 15.39 1.21
N PRO A 550 23.41 15.79 2.46
CA PRO A 550 23.72 17.19 2.76
C PRO A 550 25.06 17.67 2.20
N THR A 551 25.93 16.75 1.74
CA THR A 551 27.21 17.10 1.09
C THR A 551 27.14 17.12 -0.44
N ALA A 552 25.99 16.77 -1.05
CA ALA A 552 25.73 16.89 -2.49
C ALA A 552 25.45 18.35 -2.93
N MET A 553 26.39 19.25 -2.61
CA MET A 553 26.24 20.70 -2.76
C MET A 553 26.96 21.22 -4.03
N PRO A 554 26.24 21.61 -5.10
CA PRO A 554 26.86 22.02 -6.38
C PRO A 554 27.75 23.26 -6.26
N PHE A 555 27.54 24.07 -5.22
CA PHE A 555 28.31 25.26 -4.89
C PHE A 555 29.76 24.97 -4.44
N ARG A 556 30.15 23.71 -4.14
CA ARG A 556 31.52 23.38 -3.73
C ARG A 556 32.50 23.66 -4.88
N ARG A 557 33.50 24.51 -4.60
CA ARG A 557 34.61 24.87 -5.50
C ARG A 557 35.99 24.45 -4.97
N MET A 558 36.14 24.30 -3.66
CA MET A 558 37.35 23.78 -3.02
C MET A 558 37.33 22.25 -3.05
N GLY A 559 38.36 21.65 -3.65
CA GLY A 559 38.47 20.19 -3.79
C GLY A 559 37.43 19.58 -4.74
N GLU A 560 37.46 18.26 -4.84
CA GLU A 560 36.57 17.48 -5.71
C GLU A 560 35.13 17.48 -5.19
N LEU A 561 34.15 17.51 -6.11
CA LEU A 561 32.71 17.47 -5.77
C LEU A 561 32.24 16.02 -5.59
N VAL A 562 32.77 15.37 -4.55
CA VAL A 562 32.30 14.08 -4.05
C VAL A 562 31.31 14.29 -2.90
N ALA A 563 30.12 13.68 -2.98
CA ALA A 563 29.15 13.66 -1.89
C ALA A 563 29.28 12.36 -1.06
N GLY A 564 28.74 12.36 0.16
CA GLY A 564 28.86 11.23 1.08
C GLY A 564 28.12 9.96 0.63
N ILE A 565 27.16 10.07 -0.28
CA ILE A 565 26.53 8.93 -0.97
C ILE A 565 26.06 9.35 -2.37
N GLU A 566 26.40 8.56 -3.38
CA GLU A 566 26.19 8.87 -4.81
C GLU A 566 25.70 7.67 -5.61
N ILE A 567 25.24 7.90 -6.84
CA ILE A 567 24.99 6.85 -7.84
C ILE A 567 26.18 6.85 -8.82
N PRO A 568 26.92 5.75 -9.00
CA PRO A 568 28.08 5.71 -9.91
C PRO A 568 27.74 6.08 -11.36
N ASP A 569 26.54 5.72 -11.84
CA ASP A 569 26.07 6.07 -13.18
C ASP A 569 25.82 7.60 -13.36
N LEU A 570 25.75 8.39 -12.28
CA LEU A 570 25.57 9.86 -12.28
C LEU A 570 25.93 10.47 -10.91
N THR A 571 27.19 10.86 -10.71
CA THR A 571 27.69 11.51 -9.47
C THR A 571 27.19 12.96 -9.34
N THR A 572 27.39 13.61 -8.18
CA THR A 572 27.03 15.02 -7.99
C THR A 572 27.83 15.95 -8.90
N ALA A 573 29.12 15.63 -9.11
CA ALA A 573 29.96 16.31 -10.10
C ALA A 573 29.38 16.15 -11.52
N ALA A 574 29.17 14.92 -11.98
CA ALA A 574 28.63 14.65 -13.31
C ALA A 574 27.24 15.27 -13.53
N LEU A 575 26.40 15.36 -12.49
CA LEU A 575 25.12 16.07 -12.54
C LEU A 575 25.30 17.59 -12.71
N ARG A 576 26.25 18.22 -12.00
CA ARG A 576 26.58 19.64 -12.20
C ARG A 576 27.07 19.90 -13.62
N ASP A 577 28.01 19.10 -14.08
CA ASP A 577 28.66 19.29 -15.39
C ASP A 577 27.63 19.08 -16.52
N LYS A 578 26.69 18.13 -16.36
CA LYS A 578 25.53 17.91 -17.24
C LYS A 578 24.54 19.09 -17.24
N VAL A 579 24.27 19.70 -16.08
CA VAL A 579 23.41 20.88 -15.95
C VAL A 579 24.05 22.12 -16.60
N GLU A 580 25.36 22.31 -16.42
CA GLU A 580 26.08 23.42 -17.04
C GLU A 580 26.25 23.21 -18.55
N ALA A 581 26.44 21.98 -19.03
CA ALA A 581 26.43 21.67 -20.46
C ALA A 581 25.05 21.90 -21.10
N ALA A 582 23.96 21.51 -20.41
CA ALA A 582 22.60 21.80 -20.86
C ALA A 582 22.31 23.32 -20.90
N SER A 583 22.77 24.05 -19.88
CA SER A 583 22.68 25.52 -19.82
C SER A 583 23.40 26.21 -20.99
N ARG A 584 24.64 25.80 -21.30
CA ARG A 584 25.41 26.30 -22.47
C ARG A 584 24.74 25.99 -23.83
N GLY A 585 23.78 25.07 -23.87
CA GLY A 585 22.98 24.78 -25.07
C GLY A 585 21.83 25.76 -25.33
N LEU A 586 21.47 26.61 -24.35
CA LEU A 586 20.32 27.52 -24.43
C LEU A 586 20.68 28.78 -25.24
N ARG A 587 19.99 28.99 -26.36
CA ARG A 587 20.25 30.06 -27.35
C ARG A 587 19.16 31.14 -27.44
N ALA A 588 17.96 30.87 -26.92
CA ALA A 588 16.85 31.81 -26.89
C ALA A 588 16.39 32.09 -25.45
N ARG A 589 15.69 33.21 -25.25
CA ARG A 589 15.01 33.55 -23.99
C ARG A 589 13.49 33.34 -24.11
N PRO A 590 12.80 32.96 -23.02
CA PRO A 590 13.37 32.59 -21.71
C PRO A 590 14.12 31.25 -21.77
N ARG A 591 15.21 31.15 -21.00
CA ARG A 591 16.03 29.95 -20.85
C ARG A 591 15.41 29.04 -19.79
N ILE A 592 15.04 27.81 -20.14
CA ILE A 592 14.36 26.86 -19.24
C ILE A 592 15.16 25.57 -19.14
N LEU A 593 15.45 25.12 -17.91
CA LEU A 593 16.00 23.79 -17.63
C LEU A 593 14.92 22.84 -17.12
N VAL A 594 14.66 21.78 -17.88
CA VAL A 594 13.63 20.78 -17.59
C VAL A 594 14.26 19.49 -17.05
N PHE A 595 14.02 19.17 -15.79
CA PHE A 595 14.46 17.92 -15.16
C PHE A 595 13.35 16.87 -15.25
N GLY A 596 13.67 15.71 -15.82
CA GLY A 596 12.74 14.58 -15.93
C GLY A 596 13.33 13.30 -15.38
N CYS A 597 12.48 12.34 -15.03
CA CYS A 597 12.94 10.98 -14.76
C CYS A 597 12.87 10.08 -16.00
N ASP A 598 13.81 9.15 -16.14
CA ASP A 598 13.91 8.19 -17.26
C ASP A 598 12.65 7.31 -17.44
N HIS A 599 11.82 7.21 -16.40
CA HIS A 599 10.55 6.46 -16.38
C HIS A 599 9.30 7.33 -16.60
N GLY A 600 9.45 8.63 -16.85
CA GLY A 600 8.36 9.58 -17.10
C GLY A 600 8.15 9.86 -18.58
N ALA A 601 7.65 11.05 -18.91
CA ALA A 601 7.76 11.57 -20.27
C ALA A 601 9.23 11.79 -20.65
N LYS A 602 9.63 11.43 -21.87
CA LYS A 602 11.00 11.62 -22.37
C LYS A 602 11.28 13.12 -22.54
N VAL A 603 11.92 13.75 -21.55
CA VAL A 603 12.11 15.21 -21.54
C VAL A 603 12.94 15.76 -22.72
N ALA A 604 13.79 14.95 -23.35
CA ALA A 604 14.48 15.31 -24.59
C ALA A 604 13.52 15.65 -25.75
N ASN A 605 12.29 15.14 -25.74
CA ASN A 605 11.26 15.47 -26.75
C ASN A 605 10.71 16.91 -26.63
N PHE A 606 11.03 17.64 -25.54
CA PHE A 606 10.63 19.03 -25.35
C PHE A 606 11.82 20.01 -25.50
N ALA A 607 12.96 19.54 -26.03
CA ALA A 607 14.12 20.39 -26.27
C ALA A 607 13.85 21.39 -27.41
N ALA A 608 14.22 22.65 -27.18
CA ALA A 608 14.00 23.79 -28.08
C ALA A 608 15.11 24.84 -27.87
N PRO A 609 15.26 25.87 -28.72
CA PRO A 609 16.32 26.89 -28.55
C PRO A 609 16.32 27.58 -27.17
N GLY A 610 15.17 27.69 -26.49
CA GLY A 610 15.05 28.19 -25.12
C GLY A 610 14.82 27.11 -24.05
N ILE A 611 14.80 25.81 -24.39
CA ILE A 611 14.45 24.72 -23.47
C ILE A 611 15.47 23.58 -23.57
N ALA A 612 16.19 23.31 -22.49
CA ALA A 612 17.18 22.24 -22.40
C ALA A 612 16.77 21.20 -21.33
N ALA A 613 17.00 19.92 -21.63
CA ALA A 613 16.45 18.80 -20.86
C ALA A 613 17.55 17.98 -20.16
N VAL A 614 17.35 17.71 -18.86
CA VAL A 614 18.24 16.89 -18.04
C VAL A 614 17.47 15.67 -17.51
N SER A 615 17.73 14.51 -18.12
CA SER A 615 17.16 13.24 -17.65
C SER A 615 17.93 12.69 -16.44
N LEU A 616 17.20 12.10 -15.48
CA LEU A 616 17.67 11.54 -14.21
C LEU A 616 17.07 10.12 -14.00
N PRO A 617 17.72 9.22 -13.25
CA PRO A 617 17.10 7.97 -12.81
C PRO A 617 15.78 8.19 -12.05
N CYS A 618 15.70 9.27 -11.25
CA CYS A 618 14.47 9.75 -10.63
C CYS A 618 14.55 11.26 -10.38
N THR A 619 13.43 11.99 -10.48
CA THR A 619 13.37 13.42 -10.11
C THR A 619 13.68 13.65 -8.63
N GLY A 620 13.41 12.66 -7.77
CA GLY A 620 13.79 12.65 -6.35
C GLY A 620 15.30 12.54 -6.08
N MET A 621 16.12 12.29 -7.11
CA MET A 621 17.57 12.36 -7.04
C MET A 621 18.09 13.81 -7.03
N LEU A 622 17.37 14.76 -7.63
CA LEU A 622 17.83 16.15 -7.73
C LEU A 622 17.91 16.77 -6.33
N PRO A 623 19.11 17.16 -5.83
CA PRO A 623 19.21 17.91 -4.58
C PRO A 623 18.64 19.31 -4.82
N PRO A 624 17.69 19.84 -4.02
CA PRO A 624 17.15 21.18 -4.20
C PRO A 624 18.17 22.33 -4.25
N PRO A 625 19.37 22.24 -3.63
CA PRO A 625 20.48 23.16 -3.89
C PRO A 625 20.88 23.33 -5.37
N PHE A 626 20.53 22.41 -6.28
CA PHE A 626 20.69 22.60 -7.72
C PHE A 626 19.73 23.64 -8.32
N VAL A 627 18.49 23.73 -7.84
CA VAL A 627 17.54 24.77 -8.29
C VAL A 627 18.04 26.15 -7.86
N ASP A 628 18.54 26.25 -6.62
CA ASP A 628 19.23 27.43 -6.10
C ASP A 628 20.51 27.75 -6.90
N TYR A 629 21.31 26.74 -7.27
CA TYR A 629 22.51 26.91 -8.09
C TYR A 629 22.20 27.49 -9.47
N ILE A 630 21.23 26.90 -10.18
CA ILE A 630 20.86 27.31 -11.54
C ILE A 630 20.43 28.77 -11.57
N LEU A 631 19.53 29.17 -10.66
CA LEU A 631 18.97 30.52 -10.63
C LEU A 631 19.96 31.56 -10.05
N SER A 632 20.84 31.18 -9.11
CA SER A 632 21.87 32.09 -8.56
C SER A 632 23.19 32.15 -9.36
N ARG A 633 23.32 31.34 -10.42
CA ARG A 633 24.45 31.36 -11.37
C ARG A 633 24.04 31.79 -12.79
N ASP A 634 22.81 32.28 -12.97
CA ASP A 634 22.23 32.66 -14.27
C ASP A 634 22.27 31.54 -15.34
N LEU A 635 22.21 30.27 -14.94
CA LEU A 635 22.27 29.14 -15.86
C LEU A 635 20.94 28.91 -16.61
N ALA A 636 19.84 29.38 -16.06
CA ALA A 636 18.53 29.45 -16.71
C ALA A 636 17.66 30.53 -16.05
N ASP A 637 16.67 31.03 -16.79
CA ASP A 637 15.68 31.97 -16.29
C ASP A 637 14.61 31.25 -15.44
N GLY A 638 14.34 29.97 -15.72
CA GLY A 638 13.43 29.14 -14.92
C GLY A 638 13.77 27.65 -14.92
N VAL A 639 13.25 26.95 -13.92
CA VAL A 639 13.44 25.50 -13.74
C VAL A 639 12.09 24.80 -13.74
N VAL A 640 12.01 23.65 -14.43
CA VAL A 640 10.82 22.79 -14.46
C VAL A 640 11.19 21.41 -13.96
N LEU A 641 10.40 20.89 -13.02
CA LEU A 641 10.55 19.53 -12.49
C LEU A 641 9.38 18.67 -12.99
N THR A 642 9.66 17.58 -13.71
CA THR A 642 8.67 16.62 -14.18
C THR A 642 9.15 15.18 -13.93
N GLY A 643 8.33 14.17 -14.22
CA GLY A 643 8.67 12.79 -13.96
C GLY A 643 7.52 11.81 -14.17
N CYS A 644 7.35 10.87 -13.24
CA CYS A 644 6.18 9.99 -13.22
C CYS A 644 4.93 10.78 -12.78
N ARG A 645 3.74 10.33 -13.22
CA ARG A 645 2.47 10.72 -12.60
C ARG A 645 2.53 10.46 -11.09
N ASN A 646 2.03 11.40 -10.27
CA ASN A 646 2.35 11.46 -8.83
C ASN A 646 1.97 10.16 -8.06
N ALA A 647 0.82 9.55 -8.35
CA ALA A 647 0.42 8.29 -7.74
C ALA A 647 1.19 7.04 -8.24
N HIS A 648 1.96 7.15 -9.32
CA HIS A 648 2.55 6.02 -10.06
C HIS A 648 4.07 6.08 -10.18
N CYS A 649 4.79 6.68 -9.23
CA CYS A 649 6.25 6.77 -9.25
C CYS A 649 6.95 5.38 -9.35
N ARG A 650 7.83 5.16 -10.35
CA ARG A 650 8.63 3.91 -10.48
C ARG A 650 9.47 3.66 -9.22
N ALA A 651 10.13 4.71 -8.72
CA ALA A 651 10.89 4.72 -7.47
C ALA A 651 9.99 4.75 -6.21
N ARG A 652 8.70 4.42 -6.34
CA ARG A 652 7.62 4.41 -5.33
C ARG A 652 7.26 5.77 -4.74
N LEU A 653 8.25 6.55 -4.36
CA LEU A 653 8.12 7.71 -3.46
C LEU A 653 8.78 9.00 -4.00
N GLY A 654 9.67 8.89 -4.99
CA GLY A 654 10.53 9.98 -5.45
C GLY A 654 9.83 11.30 -5.84
N VAL A 655 8.62 11.27 -6.41
CA VAL A 655 7.86 12.49 -6.74
C VAL A 655 7.47 13.26 -5.48
N ARG A 656 6.81 12.58 -4.52
CA ARG A 656 6.45 13.15 -3.22
C ARG A 656 7.68 13.66 -2.45
N TRP A 657 8.84 13.00 -2.61
CA TRP A 657 10.08 13.43 -1.97
C TRP A 657 10.62 14.71 -2.60
N THR A 658 10.50 14.87 -3.93
CA THR A 658 10.75 16.18 -4.57
C THR A 658 9.75 17.22 -4.06
N GLU A 659 8.45 16.93 -4.03
CA GLU A 659 7.43 17.90 -3.57
C GLU A 659 7.68 18.39 -2.14
N GLU A 660 7.78 17.48 -1.17
CA GLU A 660 8.01 17.84 0.24
C GLU A 660 9.33 18.62 0.43
N ARG A 661 10.38 18.29 -0.32
CA ARG A 661 11.65 19.03 -0.28
C ARG A 661 11.56 20.41 -0.92
N ILE A 662 10.83 20.57 -2.03
CA ILE A 662 10.59 21.88 -2.66
C ILE A 662 9.73 22.76 -1.76
N GLU A 663 8.70 22.21 -1.12
CA GLU A 663 7.79 22.93 -0.22
C GLU A 663 8.38 23.20 1.17
N GLY A 664 9.52 22.57 1.52
CA GLY A 664 10.20 22.73 2.80
C GLY A 664 9.65 21.87 3.93
N ALA A 665 8.74 20.94 3.63
CA ALA A 665 8.24 19.91 4.54
C ALA A 665 9.24 18.74 4.74
N ARG A 666 10.30 18.66 3.92
CA ARG A 666 11.34 17.63 4.01
C ARG A 666 12.74 18.18 3.75
N ASP A 667 13.71 17.60 4.45
CA ASP A 667 15.14 17.87 4.30
C ASP A 667 15.78 17.06 3.13
N PRO A 668 16.80 17.58 2.43
CA PRO A 668 17.21 18.99 2.40
C PRO A 668 16.14 19.85 1.72
N ALA A 669 15.70 20.91 2.38
CA ALA A 669 14.66 21.81 1.87
C ALA A 669 15.19 22.77 0.77
N LEU A 670 14.33 23.16 -0.18
CA LEU A 670 14.63 24.27 -1.09
C LEU A 670 14.65 25.59 -0.30
N ARG A 671 15.80 26.27 -0.30
CA ARG A 671 16.05 27.53 0.43
C ARG A 671 14.98 28.58 0.17
N ALA A 672 14.59 29.32 1.21
CA ALA A 672 13.56 30.37 1.13
C ALA A 672 13.88 31.48 0.13
N ARG A 673 15.17 31.76 -0.12
CA ARG A 673 15.62 32.79 -1.09
C ARG A 673 15.29 32.47 -2.56
N VAL A 674 14.92 31.23 -2.88
CA VAL A 674 14.73 30.80 -4.27
C VAL A 674 13.34 31.23 -4.77
N PRO A 675 13.26 32.04 -5.86
CA PRO A 675 11.99 32.53 -6.40
C PRO A 675 11.11 31.39 -6.91
N ARG A 676 9.86 31.33 -6.43
CA ARG A 676 8.93 30.21 -6.68
C ARG A 676 8.12 30.40 -7.95
N ASP A 677 7.96 31.65 -8.37
CA ASP A 677 7.54 32.10 -9.70
C ASP A 677 8.48 31.68 -10.83
N ARG A 678 9.70 31.21 -10.51
CA ARG A 678 10.69 30.66 -11.46
C ARG A 678 10.88 29.14 -11.33
N LEU A 679 9.95 28.44 -10.67
CA LEU A 679 9.97 26.99 -10.48
C LEU A 679 8.58 26.35 -10.68
N VAL A 680 8.41 25.56 -11.74
CA VAL A 680 7.17 24.81 -12.02
C VAL A 680 7.37 23.30 -11.82
N ARG A 681 6.29 22.60 -11.46
CA ARG A 681 6.25 21.16 -11.15
C ARG A 681 5.12 20.49 -11.94
N ILE A 682 5.47 19.58 -12.85
CA ILE A 682 4.53 18.99 -13.83
C ILE A 682 4.50 17.47 -13.66
N TRP A 683 3.52 16.94 -12.91
CA TRP A 683 3.45 15.52 -12.52
C TRP A 683 2.47 14.69 -13.34
N THR A 684 2.60 14.73 -14.67
CA THR A 684 1.81 13.94 -15.62
C THR A 684 2.70 13.17 -16.60
N SER A 685 2.13 12.16 -17.26
CA SER A 685 2.71 11.49 -18.43
C SER A 685 2.14 12.01 -19.77
N ASP A 686 1.10 12.84 -19.73
CA ASP A 686 0.47 13.43 -20.91
C ASP A 686 1.41 14.49 -21.55
N LYS A 687 1.91 14.19 -22.75
CA LYS A 687 2.84 15.06 -23.48
C LYS A 687 2.21 16.41 -23.86
N GLY A 688 0.91 16.43 -24.14
CA GLY A 688 0.18 17.65 -24.52
C GLY A 688 0.06 18.60 -23.34
N ALA A 689 -0.28 18.05 -22.17
CA ALA A 689 -0.30 18.82 -20.92
C ALA A 689 1.09 19.37 -20.55
N ILE A 690 2.17 18.57 -20.67
CA ILE A 690 3.54 19.05 -20.42
C ILE A 690 3.91 20.18 -21.40
N ALA A 691 3.61 20.02 -22.70
CA ALA A 691 3.90 21.06 -23.68
C ALA A 691 3.13 22.36 -23.39
N ALA A 692 1.84 22.27 -23.04
CA ALA A 692 1.01 23.42 -22.69
C ALA A 692 1.51 24.14 -21.43
N GLU A 693 1.84 23.40 -20.36
CA GLU A 693 2.41 23.99 -19.13
C GLU A 693 3.81 24.60 -19.37
N LEU A 694 4.65 23.98 -20.20
CA LEU A 694 5.94 24.56 -20.61
C LEU A 694 5.76 25.87 -21.38
N SER A 695 4.81 25.95 -22.32
CA SER A 695 4.52 27.18 -23.06
C SER A 695 3.95 28.28 -22.17
N ALA A 696 3.03 27.93 -21.24
CA ALA A 696 2.49 28.88 -20.27
C ALA A 696 3.58 29.41 -19.32
N PHE A 697 4.47 28.54 -18.85
CA PHE A 697 5.60 28.94 -18.00
C PHE A 697 6.62 29.79 -18.77
N ALA A 698 6.87 29.53 -20.05
CA ALA A 698 7.70 30.40 -20.89
C ALA A 698 7.09 31.80 -21.02
N ALA A 699 5.78 31.91 -21.29
CA ALA A 699 5.09 33.20 -21.32
C ALA A 699 5.17 33.94 -19.97
N GLN A 700 5.01 33.23 -18.85
CA GLN A 700 5.21 33.80 -17.50
C GLN A 700 6.64 34.30 -17.29
N LEU A 701 7.67 33.51 -17.62
CA LEU A 701 9.07 33.90 -17.47
C LEU A 701 9.45 35.12 -18.32
N ALA A 702 8.87 35.27 -19.51
CA ALA A 702 9.08 36.43 -20.37
C ALA A 702 8.46 37.72 -19.81
N ALA A 703 7.39 37.62 -19.01
CA ALA A 703 6.77 38.75 -18.31
C ALA A 703 7.44 39.12 -16.97
N LEU A 704 8.31 38.26 -16.43
CA LEU A 704 9.03 38.52 -15.18
C LEU A 704 10.29 39.37 -15.43
N LYS A 705 10.48 40.41 -14.60
CA LYS A 705 11.76 41.13 -14.50
C LYS A 705 12.92 40.12 -14.29
N PRO A 706 14.12 40.36 -14.86
CA PRO A 706 15.27 39.46 -14.73
C PRO A 706 15.50 38.98 -13.30
N ALA A 707 15.95 37.73 -13.14
CA ALA A 707 16.18 37.15 -11.82
C ALA A 707 17.16 38.05 -11.03
N PRO A 708 16.90 38.35 -9.74
CA PRO A 708 17.83 39.15 -8.95
C PRO A 708 19.16 38.41 -8.87
N SER A 709 20.23 39.08 -9.28
CA SER A 709 21.60 38.53 -9.24
C SER A 709 22.04 38.37 -7.79
N PHE A 710 21.71 37.21 -7.20
CA PHE A 710 22.05 36.90 -5.81
C PHE A 710 23.56 37.04 -5.61
N PRO A 711 24.04 37.98 -4.77
CA PRO A 711 25.46 38.07 -4.48
C PRO A 711 25.94 36.74 -3.90
N PRO A 712 27.16 36.28 -4.24
CA PRO A 712 27.74 35.11 -3.60
C PRO A 712 27.68 35.25 -2.08
N ALA A 713 27.28 34.18 -1.38
CA ALA A 713 27.01 34.19 0.07
C ALA A 713 28.26 34.42 0.95
N ASP A 714 29.38 34.79 0.34
CA ASP A 714 30.68 35.06 0.93
C ASP A 714 30.94 36.54 1.23
N LYS A 715 30.27 37.48 0.55
CA LYS A 715 30.62 38.92 0.66
C LYS A 715 30.56 39.46 2.09
N ARG A 716 29.74 38.89 2.98
CA ARG A 716 29.76 39.24 4.42
C ARG A 716 31.05 38.80 5.13
N ARG A 717 31.55 37.58 4.85
CA ARG A 717 32.79 37.08 5.43
C ARG A 717 34.04 37.76 4.85
N VAL A 718 33.99 38.14 3.58
CA VAL A 718 35.08 38.93 2.98
C VAL A 718 35.14 40.32 3.59
N ALA A 719 34.01 40.98 3.84
CA ALA A 719 33.99 42.27 4.56
C ALA A 719 34.49 42.13 6.01
N GLU A 720 34.01 41.13 6.76
CA GLU A 720 34.48 40.83 8.12
C GLU A 720 35.98 40.47 8.19
N ALA A 721 36.55 39.93 7.10
CA ALA A 721 37.98 39.61 6.99
C ALA A 721 38.85 40.76 6.41
N ALA A 722 38.25 41.74 5.74
CA ALA A 722 38.95 42.88 5.14
C ALA A 722 39.23 44.03 6.12
N GLY A 723 38.64 43.99 7.32
CA GLY A 723 38.91 44.96 8.39
C GLY A 723 38.20 46.32 8.24
N GLU A 724 37.39 46.51 7.19
CA GLU A 724 36.57 47.71 6.99
C GLU A 724 35.46 47.79 8.04
N ARG A 725 35.75 48.48 9.16
CA ARG A 725 34.75 48.93 10.11
C ARG A 725 33.98 50.12 9.53
N ALA A 726 32.67 50.10 9.73
CA ALA A 726 31.83 51.30 9.82
C ALA A 726 31.53 51.56 11.31
#